data_AF-A0A1I7LTR7-F1
#
_entry.id   AF-A0A1I7LTR7-F1
#
_cell.length_a   1.000
_cell.length_b   1.000
_cell.length_c   1.000
_cell.angle_alpha   90.00
_cell.angle_beta   90.00
_cell.angle_gamma   90.00
#
_symmetry.space_group_name_H-M   'P 1'
#
loop_
_entity.id
_entity.type
_entity.pdbx_description
1 polymer ?
#
loop_
_entity_poly.entity_id
_entity_poly.type
_entity_poly.pdbx_seq_one_letter_code
_entity_poly.pdbx_strand_id
1 'polypeptide(L)'
;MNSSAKLPPELSPPSDPASDFARLEAYIGEGARDGEERQQALAALARLRAEQDELRHKLARAEGFFAGFAEHSPSPLWVKDAQGRYVMGNQALLNYFGVEQPGIEGKHDTDFWPPDVQHTLAGHDRRVLRDKQVVKTLETTDDGQRHWLVHRFPLDVGGEVFLGGSAIEMTNEVEKERALVRHDSFYVLLSRLTAVVSRARTLEALCLETCRVTASQPGVRIADICRCEDVGSRLRMFTSVERDGAERNWEIGDDAQEADWFSPELASIALRTGKMQFSNTLNQGCQRRGIASCMAIPLFANNKPWGVLSLYTPQDELFDAFYQERAGEIGTELGFGIERLVNTAELYRLARTNPLTGLPSRVHFEEQIAALAAAEARGTVLLININRFDEISSAYGNGAAIGLMRAIAQRLNMEVASRMVLSHIGIGRFALFLGADEGVSPLAYVRDTIVPLLQGSYHVDDHRIWCTINAGAAALPEDGTSADALLVKAWDALASARAKEERFGFYDRHADQALARELSLESELRDAIVRREFVNYYQPKIDMKTGKLAGAEALVRWNHPVRGIVSPAEFVPVLERSGLVIAAGRQVMEQAMRDWREWHEAGLKPPQIAVNVAPAQFRCDSLIGDIERVLRMADPALRPLSIEITESSLVADHARVVEILTRLRSLGVPIAIDDFGTGYSSLAYLVTLPVDVLKIDRSFVMKMAHDAGYMGLISTIVSLAHNLDLKVVAEGIETEEEAKLLKLLRCEQGQGYLYSRPIPAADFAALLSR
;
A
#
# COMPACT_ATOMS: atom_id res chain seq x y z
N MET A 1 105.44 45.10 -58.08
CA MET A 1 106.87 45.44 -58.13
C MET A 1 107.32 45.76 -56.71
N ASN A 2 108.29 44.97 -56.21
CA ASN A 2 109.24 45.17 -55.09
C ASN A 2 108.83 46.10 -53.93
N SER A 3 108.92 45.70 -52.66
CA SER A 3 109.98 44.92 -52.01
C SER A 3 109.47 44.34 -50.69
N SER A 4 109.59 43.03 -50.54
CA SER A 4 109.40 42.31 -49.29
C SER A 4 110.59 42.56 -48.33
N ALA A 5 110.31 42.97 -47.10
CA ALA A 5 111.22 42.79 -45.98
C ALA A 5 110.44 42.18 -44.81
N LYS A 6 110.88 40.99 -44.41
CA LYS A 6 110.24 40.07 -43.46
C LYS A 6 110.35 40.61 -42.02
N LEU A 7 109.24 40.51 -41.28
CA LEU A 7 109.25 40.46 -39.81
C LEU A 7 110.22 39.35 -39.32
N PRO A 8 110.97 39.55 -38.23
CA PRO A 8 111.66 38.46 -37.55
C PRO A 8 110.61 37.47 -36.99
N PRO A 9 110.75 36.16 -37.22
CA PRO A 9 109.82 35.16 -36.75
C PRO A 9 110.23 34.71 -35.35
N GLU A 10 109.52 35.13 -34.31
CA GLU A 10 109.40 34.34 -33.07
C GLU A 10 108.22 34.82 -32.20
N LEU A 11 107.25 33.89 -32.01
CA LEU A 11 106.34 33.72 -30.86
C LEU A 11 104.94 34.38 -30.89
N SER A 12 103.97 33.64 -31.43
CA SER A 12 102.62 33.51 -30.84
C SER A 12 102.47 32.11 -30.18
N PRO A 13 101.52 31.89 -29.24
CA PRO A 13 100.65 32.86 -28.55
C PRO A 13 100.76 32.80 -27.01
N PRO A 14 100.18 33.77 -26.28
CA PRO A 14 99.30 33.40 -25.18
C PRO A 14 97.87 33.89 -25.39
N SER A 15 96.93 33.08 -24.94
CA SER A 15 95.47 33.26 -24.99
C SER A 15 94.92 34.11 -23.83
N ASP A 16 95.74 35.00 -23.28
CA ASP A 16 95.39 35.82 -22.11
C ASP A 16 95.51 37.31 -22.45
N PRO A 17 94.38 38.05 -22.51
CA PRO A 17 94.36 39.48 -22.77
C PRO A 17 95.27 40.28 -21.84
N ALA A 18 95.47 39.84 -20.59
CA ALA A 18 96.33 40.53 -19.63
C ALA A 18 97.82 40.41 -19.99
N SER A 19 98.22 39.26 -20.54
CA SER A 19 99.59 39.01 -21.02
C SER A 19 99.88 39.80 -22.30
N ASP A 20 98.93 39.85 -23.23
CA ASP A 20 99.06 40.65 -24.46
C ASP A 20 99.07 42.16 -24.16
N PHE A 21 98.29 42.61 -23.17
CA PHE A 21 98.27 43.99 -22.72
C PHE A 21 99.64 44.43 -22.17
N ALA A 22 100.24 43.65 -21.25
CA ALA A 22 101.54 43.96 -20.67
C ALA A 22 102.68 43.91 -21.69
N ARG A 23 102.61 42.99 -22.67
CA ARG A 23 103.62 42.90 -23.75
C ARG A 23 103.54 44.06 -24.73
N LEU A 24 102.33 44.50 -25.09
CA LEU A 24 102.13 45.67 -25.95
C LEU A 24 102.55 46.97 -25.25
N GLU A 25 102.29 47.14 -23.95
CA GLU A 25 102.79 48.28 -23.17
C GLU A 25 104.34 48.30 -23.13
N ALA A 26 104.97 47.14 -22.90
CA ALA A 26 106.43 47.03 -22.89
C ALA A 26 107.05 47.33 -24.28
N TYR A 27 106.46 46.81 -25.36
CA TYR A 27 106.92 47.05 -26.73
C TYR A 27 106.80 48.55 -27.15
N ILE A 28 105.76 49.25 -26.70
CA ILE A 28 105.62 50.70 -26.92
C ILE A 28 106.65 51.49 -26.08
N GLY A 29 106.98 51.00 -24.87
CA GLY A 29 107.92 51.63 -23.94
C GLY A 29 109.40 51.53 -24.34
N GLU A 30 109.82 50.42 -24.95
CA GLU A 30 111.23 50.16 -25.29
C GLU A 30 111.72 50.78 -26.62
N GLY A 31 110.88 51.60 -27.27
CA GLY A 31 111.26 52.37 -28.45
C GLY A 31 111.11 51.61 -29.76
N ALA A 32 109.86 51.34 -30.15
CA ALA A 32 109.49 50.92 -31.51
C ALA A 32 110.14 51.86 -32.55
N ARG A 33 110.96 51.27 -33.44
CA ARG A 33 111.87 52.01 -34.34
C ARG A 33 111.21 52.52 -35.62
N ASP A 34 109.94 52.19 -35.85
CA ASP A 34 109.14 52.68 -36.98
C ASP A 34 107.82 53.30 -36.49
N GLY A 35 107.44 54.43 -37.08
CA GLY A 35 106.27 55.21 -36.67
C GLY A 35 104.95 54.46 -36.90
N GLU A 36 104.91 53.61 -37.91
CA GLU A 36 103.74 52.83 -38.29
C GLU A 36 103.51 51.63 -37.33
N GLU A 37 104.57 50.93 -36.92
CA GLU A 37 104.49 49.82 -35.96
C GLU A 37 104.01 50.29 -34.58
N ARG A 38 104.49 51.45 -34.12
CA ARG A 38 104.04 52.05 -32.84
C ARG A 38 102.56 52.42 -32.88
N GLN A 39 102.09 52.93 -34.02
CA GLN A 39 100.70 53.31 -34.20
C GLN A 39 99.77 52.09 -34.24
N GLN A 40 100.21 50.98 -34.84
CA GLN A 40 99.50 49.70 -34.81
C GLN A 40 99.45 49.10 -33.40
N ALA A 41 100.56 49.14 -32.65
CA ALA A 41 100.59 48.65 -31.27
C ALA A 41 99.66 49.46 -30.33
N LEU A 42 99.65 50.80 -30.46
CA LEU A 42 98.72 51.67 -29.72
C LEU A 42 97.24 51.40 -30.06
N ALA A 43 96.94 51.14 -31.35
CA ALA A 43 95.59 50.79 -31.78
C ALA A 43 95.13 49.44 -31.22
N ALA A 44 96.02 48.44 -31.16
CA ALA A 44 95.75 47.15 -30.53
C ALA A 44 95.51 47.28 -29.02
N LEU A 45 96.31 48.11 -28.33
CA LEU A 45 96.14 48.38 -26.89
C LEU A 45 94.81 49.08 -26.57
N ALA A 46 94.42 50.06 -27.39
CA ALA A 46 93.13 50.74 -27.27
C ALA A 46 91.94 49.79 -27.49
N ARG A 47 92.07 48.85 -28.44
CA ARG A 47 91.06 47.81 -28.68
C ARG A 47 90.92 46.86 -27.50
N LEU A 48 92.02 46.38 -26.91
CA LEU A 48 92.01 45.53 -25.72
C LEU A 48 91.39 46.23 -24.50
N ARG A 49 91.68 47.52 -24.28
CA ARG A 49 91.02 48.33 -23.23
C ARG A 49 89.52 48.44 -23.45
N ALA A 50 89.08 48.73 -24.67
CA ALA A 50 87.65 48.82 -25.00
C ALA A 50 86.93 47.49 -24.78
N GLU A 51 87.57 46.36 -25.12
CA GLU A 51 87.02 45.02 -24.89
C GLU A 51 86.95 44.67 -23.39
N GLN A 52 87.96 45.06 -22.59
CA GLN A 52 87.95 44.90 -21.14
C GLN A 52 86.84 45.74 -20.47
N ASP A 53 86.66 46.99 -20.91
CA ASP A 53 85.59 47.86 -20.41
C ASP A 53 84.20 47.35 -20.82
N GLU A 54 84.05 46.80 -22.02
CA GLU A 54 82.81 46.17 -22.47
C GLU A 54 82.47 44.92 -21.63
N LEU A 55 83.47 44.07 -21.36
CA LEU A 55 83.29 42.89 -20.50
C LEU A 55 82.94 43.27 -19.06
N ARG A 56 83.59 44.30 -18.50
CA ARG A 56 83.25 44.84 -17.17
C ARG A 56 81.83 45.39 -17.14
N HIS A 57 81.41 46.12 -18.17
CA HIS A 57 80.03 46.60 -18.27
C HIS A 57 79.03 45.45 -18.41
N LYS A 58 79.34 44.40 -19.18
CA LYS A 58 78.51 43.20 -19.30
C LYS A 58 78.40 42.46 -17.97
N LEU A 59 79.50 42.30 -17.24
CA LEU A 59 79.53 41.67 -15.93
C LEU A 59 78.72 42.47 -14.91
N ALA A 60 78.99 43.77 -14.77
CA ALA A 60 78.25 44.65 -13.86
C ALA A 60 76.75 44.69 -14.17
N ARG A 61 76.37 44.64 -15.47
CA ARG A 61 74.97 44.56 -15.88
C ARG A 61 74.34 43.21 -15.52
N ALA A 62 75.06 42.10 -15.70
CA ALA A 62 74.57 40.78 -15.33
C ALA A 62 74.41 40.64 -13.81
N GLU A 63 75.41 41.05 -13.03
CA GLU A 63 75.36 41.08 -11.56
C GLU A 63 74.21 41.97 -11.06
N GLY A 64 74.08 43.18 -11.61
CA GLY A 64 72.97 44.08 -11.28
C GLY A 64 71.59 43.53 -11.65
N PHE A 65 71.48 42.77 -12.74
CA PHE A 65 70.24 42.09 -13.13
C PHE A 65 69.88 40.97 -12.15
N PHE A 66 70.83 40.10 -11.77
CA PHE A 66 70.57 39.01 -10.82
C PHE A 66 70.23 39.53 -9.43
N ALA A 67 70.99 40.51 -8.93
CA ALA A 67 70.71 41.15 -7.65
C ALA A 67 69.33 41.83 -7.67
N GLY A 68 69.02 42.58 -8.74
CA GLY A 68 67.72 43.22 -8.92
C GLY A 68 66.57 42.21 -8.98
N PHE A 69 66.72 41.11 -9.72
CA PHE A 69 65.69 40.06 -9.81
C PHE A 69 65.39 39.43 -8.46
N ALA A 70 66.43 39.07 -7.71
CA ALA A 70 66.24 38.43 -6.42
C ALA A 70 65.63 39.40 -5.39
N GLU A 71 66.09 40.65 -5.36
CA GLU A 71 65.65 41.63 -4.35
C GLU A 71 64.20 42.09 -4.56
N HIS A 72 63.74 42.17 -5.80
CA HIS A 72 62.35 42.53 -6.11
C HIS A 72 61.41 41.33 -6.15
N SER A 73 61.90 40.10 -5.91
CA SER A 73 61.04 38.93 -5.78
C SER A 73 60.19 39.05 -4.50
N PRO A 74 58.86 38.90 -4.58
CA PRO A 74 57.98 38.96 -3.41
C PRO A 74 58.10 37.72 -2.50
N SER A 75 58.68 36.63 -3.01
CA SER A 75 58.92 35.40 -2.26
C SER A 75 60.29 35.41 -1.61
N PRO A 76 60.43 34.88 -0.37
CA PRO A 76 61.73 34.61 0.23
C PRO A 76 62.59 33.74 -0.68
N LEU A 77 63.77 34.24 -1.04
CA LEU A 77 64.80 33.54 -1.81
C LEU A 77 66.10 33.53 -1.01
N TRP A 78 66.76 32.37 -0.98
CA TRP A 78 68.05 32.24 -0.33
C TRP A 78 68.99 31.32 -1.09
N VAL A 79 70.28 31.49 -0.83
CA VAL A 79 71.33 30.57 -1.25
C VAL A 79 72.20 30.26 -0.04
N LYS A 80 72.54 28.98 0.15
CA LYS A 80 73.51 28.51 1.16
C LYS A 80 74.71 27.84 0.53
N ASP A 81 75.86 27.96 1.19
CA ASP A 81 77.06 27.17 0.86
C ASP A 81 76.92 25.70 1.28
N ALA A 82 77.91 24.87 0.93
CA ALA A 82 77.94 23.46 1.29
C ALA A 82 78.04 23.18 2.81
N GLN A 83 78.35 24.20 3.62
CA GLN A 83 78.36 24.13 5.08
C GLN A 83 77.03 24.59 5.70
N GLY A 84 76.06 25.01 4.88
CA GLY A 84 74.74 25.47 5.29
C GLY A 84 74.70 26.93 5.74
N ARG A 85 75.74 27.72 5.44
CA ARG A 85 75.73 29.17 5.74
C ARG A 85 75.03 29.92 4.62
N TYR A 86 74.19 30.89 4.98
CA TYR A 86 73.55 31.77 4.00
C TYR A 86 74.62 32.60 3.29
N VAL A 87 74.68 32.51 1.96
CA VAL A 87 75.53 33.35 1.11
C VAL A 87 74.74 34.43 0.39
N MET A 88 73.41 34.29 0.37
CA MET A 88 72.49 35.26 -0.21
C MET A 88 71.12 35.09 0.43
N GLY A 89 70.43 36.20 0.67
CA GLY A 89 69.03 36.25 1.06
C GLY A 89 68.42 37.55 0.58
N ASN A 90 67.27 37.48 -0.08
CA ASN A 90 66.58 38.69 -0.55
C ASN A 90 65.80 39.40 0.56
N GLN A 91 65.32 40.62 0.29
CA GLN A 91 64.52 41.38 1.26
C GLN A 91 63.29 40.62 1.80
N ALA A 92 62.63 39.80 0.98
CA ALA A 92 61.48 39.00 1.43
C ALA A 92 61.87 37.95 2.50
N LEU A 93 63.04 37.33 2.37
CA LEU A 93 63.59 36.42 3.38
C LEU A 93 63.99 37.16 4.67
N LEU A 94 64.58 38.34 4.54
CA LEU A 94 64.92 39.17 5.69
C LEU A 94 63.67 39.58 6.48
N ASN A 95 62.60 39.98 5.78
CA ASN A 95 61.31 40.27 6.38
C ASN A 95 60.70 39.03 7.05
N TYR A 96 60.86 37.84 6.45
CA TYR A 96 60.40 36.58 7.02
C TYR A 96 61.05 36.28 8.39
N PHE A 97 62.37 36.48 8.51
CA PHE A 97 63.09 36.30 9.77
C PHE A 97 63.06 37.53 10.70
N GLY A 98 62.52 38.66 10.26
CA GLY A 98 62.52 39.92 11.01
C GLY A 98 63.92 40.51 11.21
N VAL A 99 64.81 40.38 10.22
CA VAL A 99 66.22 40.82 10.28
C VAL A 99 66.45 42.03 9.35
N GLU A 100 67.24 43.02 9.76
CA GLU A 100 67.63 44.17 8.92
C GLU A 100 68.92 43.92 8.11
N GLN A 101 69.09 44.58 6.96
CA GLN A 101 70.31 44.55 6.12
C GLN A 101 71.52 45.26 6.79
N PRO A 102 72.78 44.79 6.62
CA PRO A 102 73.20 43.46 6.18
C PRO A 102 73.19 42.49 7.37
N GLY A 103 72.42 41.40 7.28
CA GLY A 103 72.10 40.63 8.49
C GLY A 103 72.04 39.11 8.37
N ILE A 104 71.95 38.51 7.19
CA ILE A 104 71.80 37.05 7.06
C ILE A 104 73.04 36.33 6.52
N GLU A 105 73.88 37.01 5.74
CA GLU A 105 75.09 36.40 5.17
C GLU A 105 76.04 35.88 6.26
N GLY A 106 76.53 34.65 6.09
CA GLY A 106 77.41 33.95 7.03
C GLY A 106 76.70 33.26 8.20
N LYS A 107 75.42 33.54 8.45
CA LYS A 107 74.61 32.89 9.50
C LYS A 107 74.17 31.47 9.11
N HIS A 108 73.72 30.71 10.09
CA HIS A 108 73.20 29.34 9.93
C HIS A 108 71.72 29.26 10.32
N ASP A 109 71.05 28.14 10.00
CA ASP A 109 69.67 27.92 10.46
C ASP A 109 69.54 27.94 11.98
N THR A 110 70.62 27.61 12.70
CA THR A 110 70.67 27.64 14.16
C THR A 110 70.43 29.02 14.76
N ASP A 111 70.64 30.08 13.97
CA ASP A 111 70.47 31.47 14.41
C ASP A 111 69.01 31.92 14.35
N PHE A 112 68.13 31.18 13.67
CA PHE A 112 66.75 31.60 13.38
C PHE A 112 65.69 30.58 13.78
N TRP A 113 66.02 29.29 13.81
CA TRP A 113 65.06 28.22 14.01
C TRP A 113 65.24 27.52 15.37
N PRO A 114 64.19 26.93 15.97
CA PRO A 114 64.33 26.10 17.16
C PRO A 114 65.01 24.74 16.86
N PRO A 115 65.65 24.06 17.84
CA PRO A 115 66.46 22.85 17.60
C PRO A 115 65.77 21.67 16.92
N ASP A 116 64.47 21.49 17.14
CA ASP A 116 63.63 20.44 16.55
C ASP A 116 63.37 20.68 15.05
N VAL A 117 63.18 21.95 14.66
CA VAL A 117 63.04 22.35 13.24
C VAL A 117 64.40 22.26 12.53
N GLN A 118 65.48 22.69 13.17
CA GLN A 118 66.85 22.65 12.62
C GLN A 118 67.26 21.25 12.13
N HIS A 119 66.95 20.20 12.90
CA HIS A 119 67.30 18.83 12.53
C HIS A 119 66.63 18.41 11.20
N THR A 120 65.36 18.79 11.04
CA THR A 120 64.56 18.51 9.85
C THR A 120 65.11 19.28 8.64
N LEU A 121 65.41 20.57 8.82
CA LEU A 121 66.00 21.42 7.77
C LEU A 121 67.36 20.90 7.30
N ALA A 122 68.25 20.55 8.22
CA ALA A 122 69.56 19.98 7.90
C ALA A 122 69.45 18.64 7.14
N GLY A 123 68.42 17.85 7.43
CA GLY A 123 68.11 16.62 6.69
C GLY A 123 67.70 16.90 5.23
N HIS A 124 66.85 17.91 5.00
CA HIS A 124 66.47 18.35 3.67
C HIS A 124 67.65 18.93 2.89
N ASP A 125 68.43 19.81 3.51
CA ASP A 125 69.58 20.45 2.88
C ASP A 125 70.65 19.42 2.46
N ARG A 126 70.89 18.40 3.30
CA ARG A 126 71.81 17.30 2.98
C ARG A 126 71.35 16.49 1.77
N ARG A 127 70.05 16.21 1.64
CA ARG A 127 69.49 15.48 0.48
C ARG A 127 69.68 16.26 -0.81
N VAL A 128 69.48 17.58 -0.76
CA VAL A 128 69.68 18.45 -1.93
C VAL A 128 71.15 18.49 -2.35
N LEU A 129 72.06 18.70 -1.40
CA LEU A 129 73.49 18.83 -1.69
C LEU A 129 74.16 17.50 -2.07
N ARG A 130 73.81 16.39 -1.40
CA ARG A 130 74.42 15.07 -1.64
C ARG A 130 73.82 14.38 -2.87
N ASP A 131 72.49 14.35 -2.96
CA ASP A 131 71.80 13.53 -3.96
C ASP A 131 71.40 14.36 -5.20
N LYS A 132 71.70 15.67 -5.20
CA LYS A 132 71.33 16.63 -6.26
C LYS A 132 69.84 16.63 -6.59
N GLN A 133 68.99 16.32 -5.61
CA GLN A 133 67.53 16.27 -5.78
C GLN A 133 66.87 17.56 -5.33
N VAL A 134 65.79 17.93 -6.02
CA VAL A 134 64.89 18.99 -5.57
C VAL A 134 64.02 18.45 -4.43
N VAL A 135 63.99 19.16 -3.30
CA VAL A 135 63.15 18.84 -2.15
C VAL A 135 62.03 19.87 -2.06
N LYS A 136 60.79 19.38 -2.01
CA LYS A 136 59.57 20.18 -1.87
C LYS A 136 58.85 19.80 -0.59
N THR A 137 58.61 20.77 0.28
CA THR A 137 57.98 20.56 1.61
C THR A 137 56.90 21.61 1.87
N LEU A 138 55.85 21.21 2.58
CA LEU A 138 54.88 22.14 3.17
C LEU A 138 55.27 22.34 4.62
N GLU A 139 55.72 23.53 4.97
CA GLU A 139 56.17 23.91 6.31
C GLU A 139 55.10 24.81 6.94
N THR A 140 54.81 24.61 8.23
CA THR A 140 53.79 25.39 8.95
C THR A 140 54.48 26.12 10.09
N THR A 141 54.11 27.38 10.32
CA THR A 141 54.63 28.17 11.45
C THR A 141 54.23 27.55 12.79
N ASP A 142 54.99 27.85 13.85
CA ASP A 142 54.80 27.27 15.19
C ASP A 142 53.41 27.55 15.79
N ASP A 143 52.78 28.67 15.40
CA ASP A 143 51.40 29.02 15.78
C ASP A 143 50.32 28.28 14.98
N GLY A 144 50.72 27.47 14.00
CA GLY A 144 49.82 26.73 13.10
C GLY A 144 49.11 27.59 12.05
N GLN A 145 49.35 28.90 12.02
CA GLN A 145 48.52 29.86 11.28
C GLN A 145 48.97 30.06 9.83
N ARG A 146 50.25 29.90 9.51
CA ARG A 146 50.77 30.13 8.16
C ARG A 146 51.39 28.88 7.58
N HIS A 147 51.07 28.62 6.32
CA HIS A 147 51.57 27.46 5.59
C HIS A 147 52.46 27.94 4.43
N TRP A 148 53.66 27.39 4.32
CA TRP A 148 54.66 27.75 3.33
C TRP A 148 55.06 26.54 2.50
N LEU A 149 54.94 26.66 1.18
CA LEU A 149 55.51 25.69 0.27
C LEU A 149 56.96 26.07 -0.02
N VAL A 150 57.87 25.23 0.47
CA VAL A 150 59.30 25.45 0.35
C VAL A 150 59.91 24.53 -0.70
N HIS A 151 60.65 25.12 -1.63
CA HIS A 151 61.46 24.40 -2.61
C HIS A 151 62.94 24.62 -2.30
N ARG A 152 63.71 23.53 -2.30
CA ARG A 152 65.16 23.53 -2.17
C ARG A 152 65.77 22.77 -3.32
N PHE A 153 66.79 23.33 -3.96
CA PHE A 153 67.38 22.77 -5.19
C PHE A 153 68.89 23.04 -5.22
N PRO A 154 69.68 22.17 -5.89
CA PRO A 154 71.11 22.40 -6.04
C PRO A 154 71.35 23.48 -7.11
N LEU A 155 72.30 24.38 -6.85
CA LEU A 155 72.75 25.42 -7.76
C LEU A 155 74.25 25.21 -8.04
N ASP A 156 74.63 25.03 -9.29
CA ASP A 156 76.04 24.88 -9.71
C ASP A 156 76.53 26.20 -10.33
N VAL A 157 77.52 26.82 -9.68
CA VAL A 157 78.14 28.06 -10.14
C VAL A 157 79.62 27.78 -10.34
N GLY A 158 80.03 27.59 -11.61
CA GLY A 158 81.43 27.41 -11.96
C GLY A 158 82.09 26.14 -11.39
N GLY A 159 81.33 25.10 -11.07
CA GLY A 159 81.82 23.86 -10.46
C GLY A 159 81.67 23.79 -8.94
N GLU A 160 81.25 24.89 -8.29
CA GLU A 160 80.89 24.93 -6.87
C GLU A 160 79.38 24.72 -6.69
N VAL A 161 79.00 23.84 -5.76
CA VAL A 161 77.59 23.50 -5.49
C VAL A 161 77.08 24.28 -4.29
N PHE A 162 76.03 25.05 -4.52
CA PHE A 162 75.23 25.76 -3.52
C PHE A 162 73.84 25.14 -3.39
N LEU A 163 73.15 25.45 -2.29
CA LEU A 163 71.73 25.14 -2.12
C LEU A 163 70.92 26.41 -2.35
N GLY A 164 70.15 26.45 -3.42
CA GLY A 164 69.13 27.48 -3.63
C GLY A 164 67.82 27.08 -2.96
N GLY A 165 67.08 28.06 -2.44
CA GLY A 165 65.75 27.82 -1.91
C GLY A 165 64.79 28.99 -2.11
N SER A 166 63.51 28.65 -2.15
CA SER A 166 62.41 29.59 -2.26
C SER A 166 61.23 29.16 -1.41
N ALA A 167 60.52 30.11 -0.80
CA ALA A 167 59.28 29.83 -0.08
C ALA A 167 58.10 30.62 -0.67
N ILE A 168 56.93 29.96 -0.79
CA ILE A 168 55.68 30.59 -1.22
C ILE A 168 54.64 30.37 -0.13
N GLU A 169 53.97 31.44 0.30
CA GLU A 169 52.87 31.32 1.25
C GLU A 169 51.65 30.66 0.57
N MET A 170 51.14 29.59 1.19
CA MET A 170 50.02 28.76 0.74
C MET A 170 48.86 28.76 1.75
N THR A 171 48.87 29.67 2.73
CA THR A 171 47.89 29.71 3.82
C THR A 171 46.45 29.75 3.30
N ASN A 172 46.16 30.70 2.38
CA ASN A 172 44.82 30.85 1.80
C ASN A 172 44.37 29.62 1.00
N GLU A 173 45.28 28.98 0.27
CA GLU A 173 45.01 27.81 -0.54
C GLU A 173 44.71 26.59 0.34
N VAL A 174 45.48 26.38 1.41
CA VAL A 174 45.25 25.30 2.38
C VAL A 174 43.93 25.50 3.11
N GLU A 175 43.60 26.72 3.50
CA GLU A 175 42.31 27.04 4.15
C GLU A 175 41.12 26.81 3.21
N LYS A 176 41.21 27.23 1.94
CA LYS A 176 40.20 26.97 0.92
C LYS A 176 40.01 25.47 0.67
N GLU A 177 41.09 24.71 0.56
CA GLU A 177 41.03 23.26 0.38
C GLU A 177 40.37 22.58 1.58
N ARG A 178 40.74 22.97 2.81
CA ARG A 178 40.07 22.49 4.04
C ARG A 178 38.58 22.83 4.06
N ALA A 179 38.20 24.03 3.64
CA ALA A 179 36.79 24.44 3.54
C ALA A 179 36.00 23.61 2.51
N LEU A 180 36.60 23.32 1.35
CA LEU A 180 36.02 22.44 0.33
C LEU A 180 35.83 21.01 0.84
N VAL A 181 36.83 20.44 1.51
CA VAL A 181 36.73 19.09 2.11
C VAL A 181 35.61 19.03 3.16
N ARG A 182 35.45 20.09 3.96
CA ARG A 182 34.32 20.20 4.91
C ARG A 182 32.97 20.27 4.20
N HIS A 183 32.89 21.07 3.13
CA HIS A 183 31.70 21.22 2.32
C HIS A 183 31.26 19.88 1.70
N ASP A 184 32.19 19.15 1.09
CA ASP A 184 31.93 17.83 0.49
C ASP A 184 31.51 16.81 1.56
N SER A 185 32.20 16.80 2.71
CA SER A 185 31.87 15.90 3.83
C SER A 185 30.44 16.13 4.36
N PHE A 186 30.01 17.40 4.45
CA PHE A 186 28.65 17.76 4.86
C PHE A 186 27.59 17.23 3.90
N TYR A 187 27.79 17.37 2.58
CA TYR A 187 26.81 16.87 1.60
C TYR A 187 26.78 15.35 1.52
N VAL A 188 27.92 14.68 1.72
CA VAL A 188 27.94 13.22 1.87
C VAL A 188 27.14 12.79 3.10
N LEU A 189 27.28 13.50 4.23
CA LEU A 189 26.45 13.26 5.41
C LEU A 189 24.96 13.44 5.10
N LEU A 190 24.58 14.57 4.50
CA LEU A 190 23.19 14.89 4.18
C LEU A 190 22.58 13.82 3.25
N SER A 191 23.31 13.42 2.21
CA SER A 191 22.88 12.36 1.30
C SER A 191 22.67 11.01 2.00
N ARG A 192 23.58 10.64 2.91
CA ARG A 192 23.42 9.42 3.72
C ARG A 192 22.20 9.50 4.62
N LEU A 193 21.96 10.65 5.25
CA LEU A 193 20.78 10.86 6.09
C LEU A 193 19.48 10.77 5.28
N THR A 194 19.41 11.35 4.08
CA THR A 194 18.28 11.17 3.16
C THR A 194 18.03 9.70 2.85
N ALA A 195 19.09 8.91 2.63
CA ALA A 195 18.95 7.47 2.43
C ALA A 195 18.37 6.77 3.67
N VAL A 196 18.80 7.14 4.88
CA VAL A 196 18.23 6.61 6.14
C VAL A 196 16.75 6.98 6.26
N VAL A 197 16.40 8.26 6.08
CA VAL A 197 15.02 8.77 6.14
C VAL A 197 14.09 8.02 5.19
N SER A 198 14.55 7.71 3.98
CA SER A 198 13.77 6.98 2.98
C SER A 198 13.55 5.51 3.34
N ARG A 199 14.52 4.85 3.99
CA ARG A 199 14.50 3.40 4.28
C ARG A 199 13.89 3.06 5.62
N ALA A 200 13.99 3.95 6.60
CA ALA A 200 13.52 3.70 7.95
C ALA A 200 12.00 3.43 7.99
N ARG A 201 11.61 2.45 8.81
CA ARG A 201 10.20 2.03 8.99
C ARG A 201 9.66 2.35 10.39
N THR A 202 10.54 2.60 11.36
CA THR A 202 10.19 2.96 12.73
C THR A 202 11.01 4.17 13.19
N LEU A 203 10.52 4.89 14.20
CA LEU A 203 11.22 6.06 14.74
C LEU A 203 12.55 5.65 15.39
N GLU A 204 12.57 4.50 16.05
CA GLU A 204 13.74 3.92 16.69
C GLU A 204 14.83 3.64 15.66
N ALA A 205 14.48 2.98 14.55
CA ALA A 205 15.43 2.67 13.47
C ALA A 205 15.93 3.95 12.78
N LEU A 206 15.05 4.93 12.56
CA LEU A 206 15.43 6.22 11.99
C LEU A 206 16.45 6.95 12.87
N CYS A 207 16.14 7.10 14.16
CA CYS A 207 16.99 7.84 15.08
C CYS A 207 18.32 7.13 15.32
N LEU A 208 18.30 5.81 15.55
CA LEU A 208 19.51 5.04 15.80
C LEU A 208 20.47 5.10 14.60
N GLU A 209 19.96 4.86 13.39
CA GLU A 209 20.79 4.88 12.19
C GLU A 209 21.28 6.28 11.85
N THR A 210 20.48 7.31 12.15
CA THR A 210 20.92 8.72 12.08
C THR A 210 22.11 8.96 12.99
N CYS A 211 22.04 8.55 14.26
CA CYS A 211 23.15 8.68 15.21
C CYS A 211 24.39 7.90 14.76
N ARG A 212 24.24 6.69 14.19
CA ARG A 212 25.38 5.94 13.62
C ARG A 212 26.03 6.69 12.46
N VAL A 213 25.23 7.21 11.53
CA VAL A 213 25.73 7.93 10.36
C VAL A 213 26.42 9.23 10.76
N THR A 214 25.89 9.98 11.73
CA THR A 214 26.51 11.23 12.22
C THR A 214 27.75 10.96 13.08
N ALA A 215 27.74 9.95 13.96
CA ALA A 215 28.91 9.56 14.76
C ALA A 215 30.06 9.01 13.91
N SER A 216 29.77 8.47 12.72
CA SER A 216 30.79 8.02 11.76
C SER A 216 31.55 9.17 11.07
N GLN A 217 31.07 10.41 11.18
CA GLN A 217 31.70 11.55 10.53
C GLN A 217 33.08 11.86 11.15
N PRO A 218 34.07 12.25 10.33
CA PRO A 218 35.37 12.68 10.83
C PRO A 218 35.21 13.81 11.86
N GLY A 219 35.79 13.63 13.05
CA GLY A 219 35.75 14.63 14.13
C GLY A 219 34.59 14.45 15.11
N VAL A 220 33.50 13.78 14.75
CA VAL A 220 32.40 13.51 15.72
C VAL A 220 32.79 12.33 16.61
N ARG A 221 32.57 12.44 17.92
CA ARG A 221 32.78 11.37 18.90
C ARG A 221 31.46 10.74 19.35
N ILE A 222 30.46 11.56 19.65
CA ILE A 222 29.14 11.10 20.10
C ILE A 222 28.07 11.81 19.28
N ALA A 223 27.03 11.07 18.90
CA ALA A 223 25.78 11.63 18.42
C ALA A 223 24.62 11.14 19.29
N ASP A 224 23.77 12.05 19.76
CA ASP A 224 22.57 11.71 20.52
C ASP A 224 21.33 12.37 19.94
N ILE A 225 20.17 11.74 20.17
CA ILE A 225 18.87 12.33 19.91
C ILE A 225 18.07 12.26 21.20
N CYS A 226 17.56 13.40 21.63
CA CYS A 226 16.65 13.52 22.77
C CYS A 226 15.24 13.88 22.29
N ARG A 227 14.21 13.34 22.93
CA ARG A 227 12.80 13.59 22.62
C ARG A 227 12.16 14.49 23.69
N CYS A 228 11.28 15.39 23.24
CA CYS A 228 10.45 16.22 24.11
C CYS A 228 9.17 15.46 24.53
N GLU A 229 8.86 15.42 25.82
CA GLU A 229 7.65 14.72 26.31
C GLU A 229 6.39 15.58 26.34
N ASP A 230 6.51 16.88 26.61
CA ASP A 230 5.40 17.82 26.77
C ASP A 230 5.67 19.13 26.02
N VAL A 231 4.62 19.94 25.86
CA VAL A 231 4.73 21.32 25.35
C VAL A 231 5.47 22.18 26.40
N GLY A 232 6.81 22.03 26.45
CA GLY A 232 7.79 22.83 27.19
C GLY A 232 8.24 22.23 28.52
N SER A 233 9.22 21.32 28.62
CA SER A 233 10.64 21.64 28.36
C SER A 233 11.56 20.45 28.73
N ARG A 234 11.04 19.26 29.04
CA ARG A 234 11.84 18.13 29.55
C ARG A 234 12.26 17.23 28.40
N LEU A 235 13.57 17.04 28.27
CA LEU A 235 14.19 16.20 27.25
C LEU A 235 14.54 14.84 27.85
N ARG A 236 14.10 13.76 27.21
CA ARG A 236 14.52 12.40 27.52
C ARG A 236 15.43 11.86 26.44
N MET A 237 16.43 11.09 26.84
CA MET A 237 17.33 10.45 25.87
C MET A 237 16.53 9.44 25.05
N PHE A 238 16.59 9.54 23.72
CA PHE A 238 15.91 8.60 22.83
C PHE A 238 16.90 7.60 22.22
N THR A 239 18.07 8.07 21.78
CA THR A 239 19.16 7.20 21.33
C THR A 239 20.50 7.93 21.38
N SER A 240 21.59 7.19 21.54
CA SER A 240 22.95 7.75 21.47
C SER A 240 23.93 6.70 20.94
N VAL A 241 24.88 7.15 20.11
CA VAL A 241 25.91 6.31 19.50
C VAL A 241 27.27 7.00 19.65
N GLU A 242 28.24 6.27 20.18
CA GLU A 242 29.66 6.67 20.18
C GLU A 242 30.36 6.15 18.90
N ARG A 243 31.44 6.82 18.46
CA ARG A 243 32.12 6.53 17.18
C ARG A 243 32.73 5.12 17.10
N ASP A 244 33.03 4.49 18.22
CA ASP A 244 33.48 3.10 18.30
C ASP A 244 32.34 2.08 18.10
N GLY A 245 31.11 2.56 17.91
CA GLY A 245 29.92 1.74 17.75
C GLY A 245 29.32 1.28 19.08
N ALA A 246 29.83 1.77 20.21
CA ALA A 246 29.21 1.50 21.51
C ALA A 246 27.84 2.17 21.56
N GLU A 247 26.80 1.33 21.47
CA GLU A 247 25.42 1.68 21.75
C GLU A 247 25.22 1.55 23.25
N ARG A 248 24.87 2.65 23.93
CA ARG A 248 24.45 2.57 25.34
C ARG A 248 22.96 2.26 25.36
N ASN A 249 22.59 1.21 26.09
CA ASN A 249 21.19 0.88 26.35
C ASN A 249 20.60 1.97 27.26
N TRP A 250 19.81 2.86 26.69
CA TRP A 250 18.95 3.77 27.42
C TRP A 250 17.60 3.08 27.60
N GLU A 251 17.14 2.93 28.82
CA GLU A 251 15.79 2.41 29.08
C GLU A 251 14.75 3.47 28.68
N ILE A 252 13.56 3.01 28.30
CA ILE A 252 12.45 3.92 27.94
C ILE A 252 12.03 4.67 29.22
N GLY A 253 12.60 5.86 29.40
CA GLY A 253 12.26 6.74 30.51
C GLY A 253 13.42 7.46 31.16
N ASP A 254 14.66 7.12 30.82
CA ASP A 254 15.87 7.72 31.39
C ASP A 254 15.92 9.23 31.10
N ASP A 255 16.25 10.02 32.13
CA ASP A 255 16.42 11.45 31.96
C ASP A 255 17.69 11.70 31.15
N ALA A 256 17.65 12.60 30.17
CA ALA A 256 18.84 12.91 29.38
C ALA A 256 20.00 13.44 30.26
N GLN A 257 19.69 13.96 31.45
CA GLN A 257 20.66 14.40 32.45
C GLN A 257 21.49 13.27 33.08
N GLU A 258 21.10 12.01 32.90
CA GLU A 258 21.88 10.85 33.35
C GLU A 258 23.13 10.61 32.49
N ALA A 259 23.15 11.16 31.27
CA ALA A 259 24.35 11.20 30.44
C ALA A 259 25.30 12.29 30.95
N ASP A 260 26.50 11.92 31.41
CA ASP A 260 27.48 12.88 31.94
C ASP A 260 28.01 13.86 30.87
N TRP A 261 27.79 13.61 29.58
CA TRP A 261 28.14 14.52 28.48
C TRP A 261 26.96 15.36 27.97
N PHE A 262 25.72 15.12 28.41
CA PHE A 262 24.58 15.85 27.86
C PHE A 262 24.63 17.33 28.26
N SER A 263 24.39 18.21 27.30
CA SER A 263 24.30 19.66 27.51
C SER A 263 22.84 20.13 27.43
N PRO A 264 22.09 20.08 28.56
CA PRO A 264 20.67 20.44 28.58
C PRO A 264 20.42 21.90 28.23
N GLU A 265 21.35 22.79 28.59
CA GLU A 265 21.26 24.23 28.33
C GLU A 265 21.29 24.51 26.83
N LEU A 266 22.25 23.90 26.10
CA LEU A 266 22.41 24.08 24.66
C LEU A 266 21.21 23.51 23.90
N ALA A 267 20.78 22.30 24.25
CA ALA A 267 19.62 21.65 23.64
C ALA A 267 18.32 22.44 23.89
N SER A 268 18.14 22.99 25.09
CA SER A 268 16.97 23.81 25.44
C SER A 268 16.92 25.13 24.67
N ILE A 269 18.07 25.79 24.47
CA ILE A 269 18.16 27.01 23.65
C ILE A 269 17.86 26.70 22.19
N ALA A 270 18.37 25.58 21.66
CA ALA A 270 18.11 25.16 20.29
C ALA A 270 16.61 24.97 20.02
N LEU A 271 15.90 24.26 20.92
CA LEU A 271 14.44 24.07 20.81
C LEU A 271 13.66 25.39 20.90
N ARG A 272 14.00 26.25 21.86
CA ARG A 272 13.29 27.51 22.10
C ARG A 272 13.48 28.51 20.96
N THR A 273 14.67 28.57 20.39
CA THR A 273 14.97 29.48 19.27
C THR A 273 14.58 28.92 17.92
N GLY A 274 14.39 27.59 17.83
CA GLY A 274 14.21 26.88 16.57
C GLY A 274 15.43 26.94 15.65
N LYS A 275 16.60 27.33 16.18
CA LYS A 275 17.86 27.45 15.45
C LYS A 275 18.90 26.56 16.08
N MET A 276 19.79 26.00 15.27
CA MET A 276 20.95 25.27 15.74
C MET A 276 21.79 26.15 16.69
N GLN A 277 22.32 25.54 17.75
CA GLN A 277 23.25 26.16 18.69
C GLN A 277 24.53 25.35 18.77
N PHE A 278 25.67 25.98 19.03
CA PHE A 278 26.91 25.28 19.34
C PHE A 278 27.64 25.96 20.49
N SER A 279 28.50 25.21 21.18
CA SER A 279 29.36 25.73 22.24
C SER A 279 30.69 24.98 22.27
N ASN A 280 31.79 25.74 22.36
CA ASN A 280 33.13 25.23 22.68
C ASN A 280 33.41 25.26 24.19
N THR A 281 32.46 25.76 24.98
CA THR A 281 32.53 25.81 26.44
C THR A 281 31.49 24.87 27.00
N LEU A 282 31.91 23.65 27.33
CA LEU A 282 31.03 22.58 27.79
C LEU A 282 31.17 22.31 29.28
N ASN A 283 30.23 21.55 29.82
CA ASN A 283 30.21 21.17 31.23
C ASN A 283 31.40 20.24 31.60
N GLN A 284 31.65 20.09 32.91
CA GLN A 284 32.77 19.29 33.41
C GLN A 284 32.70 17.80 33.01
N GLY A 285 31.51 17.27 32.75
CA GLY A 285 31.36 15.89 32.29
C GLY A 285 31.80 15.69 30.83
N CYS A 286 31.49 16.63 29.94
CA CYS A 286 32.06 16.68 28.58
C CYS A 286 33.59 16.74 28.63
N GLN A 287 34.15 17.63 29.46
CA GLN A 287 35.60 17.81 29.59
C GLN A 287 36.30 16.54 30.09
N ARG A 288 35.74 15.83 31.08
CA ARG A 288 36.28 14.54 31.57
C ARG A 288 36.33 13.46 30.49
N ARG A 289 35.44 13.55 29.50
CA ARG A 289 35.40 12.65 28.34
C ARG A 289 36.21 13.15 27.16
N GLY A 290 36.99 14.23 27.33
CA GLY A 290 37.79 14.84 26.28
C GLY A 290 36.94 15.36 25.12
N ILE A 291 35.72 15.82 25.41
CA ILE A 291 34.84 16.52 24.46
C ILE A 291 35.09 18.02 24.62
N ALA A 292 35.43 18.66 23.51
CA ALA A 292 35.77 20.07 23.43
C ALA A 292 34.59 20.94 22.96
N SER A 293 33.79 20.44 22.02
CA SER A 293 32.70 21.21 21.42
C SER A 293 31.44 20.36 21.20
N CYS A 294 30.28 21.01 21.22
CA CYS A 294 28.97 20.41 21.00
C CYS A 294 28.12 21.30 20.09
N MET A 295 27.38 20.67 19.18
CA MET A 295 26.37 21.29 18.34
C MET A 295 25.01 20.63 18.60
N ALA A 296 23.97 21.42 18.85
CA ALA A 296 22.60 20.99 19.09
C ALA A 296 21.67 21.50 17.99
N ILE A 297 21.05 20.57 17.26
CA ILE A 297 20.16 20.82 16.12
C ILE A 297 18.71 20.52 16.54
N PRO A 298 17.78 21.49 16.49
CA PRO A 298 16.40 21.24 16.87
C PRO A 298 15.67 20.45 15.77
N LEU A 299 14.81 19.52 16.19
CA LEU A 299 14.00 18.66 15.33
C LEU A 299 12.52 19.00 15.51
N PHE A 300 11.83 19.20 14.39
CA PHE A 300 10.40 19.52 14.37
C PHE A 300 9.63 18.48 13.58
N ALA A 301 8.39 18.21 14.01
CA ALA A 301 7.42 17.42 13.27
C ALA A 301 6.08 18.15 13.31
N ASN A 302 5.41 18.34 12.16
CA ASN A 302 4.16 19.10 12.07
C ASN A 302 4.26 20.52 12.71
N ASN A 303 5.38 21.23 12.48
CA ASN A 303 5.71 22.54 13.09
C ASN A 303 5.73 22.58 14.63
N LYS A 304 5.81 21.42 15.30
CA LYS A 304 5.94 21.33 16.76
C LYS A 304 7.33 20.82 17.14
N PRO A 305 7.93 21.32 18.23
CA PRO A 305 9.20 20.79 18.74
C PRO A 305 9.05 19.29 19.05
N TRP A 306 9.88 18.46 18.42
CA TRP A 306 9.89 17.01 18.63
C TRP A 306 11.08 16.58 19.49
N GLY A 307 12.26 17.14 19.24
CA GLY A 307 13.49 16.71 19.91
C GLY A 307 14.73 17.51 19.47
N VAL A 308 15.90 17.04 19.88
CA VAL A 308 17.20 17.64 19.52
C VAL A 308 18.16 16.55 19.12
N LEU A 309 18.88 16.75 18.01
CA LEU A 309 20.06 15.97 17.62
C LEU A 309 21.30 16.72 18.11
N SER A 310 22.13 16.12 18.95
CA SER A 310 23.39 16.73 19.41
C SER A 310 24.61 15.95 18.94
N LEU A 311 25.62 16.67 18.45
CA LEU A 311 26.89 16.13 18.00
C LEU A 311 28.02 16.66 18.88
N TYR A 312 28.84 15.76 19.42
CA TYR A 312 29.93 16.09 20.33
C TYR A 312 31.28 15.72 19.71
N THR A 313 32.27 16.61 19.82
CA THR A 313 33.60 16.47 19.20
C THR A 313 34.72 16.72 20.21
N PRO A 314 35.86 16.01 20.10
CA PRO A 314 37.06 16.31 20.88
C PRO A 314 37.90 17.45 20.27
N GLN A 315 37.54 17.96 19.09
CA GLN A 315 38.26 19.04 18.42
C GLN A 315 37.68 20.39 18.82
N ASP A 316 38.56 21.33 19.16
CA ASP A 316 38.20 22.73 19.31
C ASP A 316 37.77 23.31 17.95
N GLU A 317 36.76 24.17 17.96
CA GLU A 317 36.32 24.96 16.79
C GLU A 317 35.91 24.16 15.52
N LEU A 318 35.61 22.86 15.65
CA LEU A 318 35.08 22.08 14.52
C LEU A 318 33.75 22.64 14.00
N PHE A 319 32.90 23.11 14.90
CA PHE A 319 31.63 23.76 14.57
C PHE A 319 31.86 25.27 14.45
N ASP A 320 31.89 25.74 13.21
CA ASP A 320 32.18 27.11 12.81
C ASP A 320 30.93 27.74 12.13
N ALA A 321 31.13 28.91 11.52
CA ALA A 321 30.09 29.61 10.78
C ALA A 321 29.46 28.76 9.65
N PHE A 322 30.22 27.84 9.04
CA PHE A 322 29.71 26.98 7.99
C PHE A 322 28.63 26.03 8.53
N TYR A 323 28.88 25.38 9.66
CA TYR A 323 27.86 24.56 10.32
C TYR A 323 26.70 25.42 10.84
N GLN A 324 26.98 26.64 11.33
CA GLN A 324 25.94 27.58 11.78
C GLN A 324 24.89 27.88 10.71
N GLU A 325 25.31 28.04 9.45
CA GLU A 325 24.40 28.34 8.34
C GLU A 325 23.67 27.11 7.81
N ARG A 326 24.30 25.93 7.85
CA ARG A 326 23.82 24.74 7.11
C ARG A 326 23.30 23.59 7.96
N ALA A 327 23.67 23.49 9.24
CA ALA A 327 23.22 22.38 10.09
C ALA A 327 21.69 22.30 10.23
N GLY A 328 20.96 23.40 9.96
CA GLY A 328 19.50 23.39 9.86
C GLY A 328 18.96 22.45 8.76
N GLU A 329 19.71 22.21 7.69
CA GLU A 329 19.35 21.24 6.63
C GLU A 329 19.26 19.82 7.18
N ILE A 330 20.19 19.43 8.07
CA ILE A 330 20.17 18.13 8.76
C ILE A 330 18.90 18.00 9.62
N GLY A 331 18.57 19.05 10.38
CA GLY A 331 17.37 19.07 11.23
C GLY A 331 16.08 18.98 10.41
N THR A 332 16.04 19.64 9.25
CA THR A 332 14.90 19.61 8.31
C THR A 332 14.71 18.22 7.73
N GLU A 333 15.78 17.59 7.26
CA GLU A 333 15.74 16.26 6.65
C GLU A 333 15.26 15.19 7.65
N LEU A 334 15.80 15.22 8.87
CA LEU A 334 15.38 14.29 9.92
C LEU A 334 13.97 14.58 10.42
N GLY A 335 13.60 15.86 10.52
CA GLY A 335 12.24 16.28 10.86
C GLY A 335 11.19 15.74 9.87
N PHE A 336 11.48 15.78 8.57
CA PHE A 336 10.63 15.18 7.53
C PHE A 336 10.47 13.67 7.73
N GLY A 337 11.56 12.95 8.04
CA GLY A 337 11.51 11.52 8.33
C GLY A 337 10.65 11.17 9.54
N ILE A 338 10.79 11.94 10.62
CA ILE A 338 9.99 11.82 11.85
C ILE A 338 8.51 12.07 11.53
N GLU A 339 8.20 13.17 10.84
CA GLU A 339 6.83 13.52 10.45
C GLU A 339 6.19 12.43 9.61
N ARG A 340 6.91 11.92 8.59
CA ARG A 340 6.43 10.81 7.75
C ARG A 340 6.06 9.59 8.61
N LEU A 341 6.92 9.19 9.54
CA LEU A 341 6.70 8.00 10.37
C LEU A 341 5.59 8.21 11.40
N VAL A 342 5.52 9.37 12.06
CA VAL A 342 4.44 9.72 13.00
C VAL A 342 3.09 9.76 12.29
N ASN A 343 3.01 10.44 11.13
CA ASN A 343 1.77 10.54 10.36
C ASN A 343 1.38 9.18 9.78
N THR A 344 2.34 8.36 9.33
CA THR A 344 2.06 6.99 8.87
C THR A 344 1.50 6.15 10.02
N ALA A 345 2.12 6.18 11.21
CA ALA A 345 1.63 5.44 12.37
C ALA A 345 0.22 5.88 12.78
N GLU A 346 -0.08 7.19 12.72
CA GLU A 346 -1.42 7.71 13.01
C GLU A 346 -2.43 7.32 11.92
N LEU A 347 -2.06 7.37 10.65
CA LEU A 347 -2.89 6.86 9.56
C LEU A 347 -3.16 5.36 9.69
N TYR A 348 -2.16 4.56 10.07
CA TYR A 348 -2.34 3.14 10.38
C TYR A 348 -3.25 2.93 11.58
N ARG A 349 -3.11 3.73 12.65
CA ARG A 349 -3.98 3.68 13.83
C ARG A 349 -5.43 4.04 13.47
N LEU A 350 -5.63 5.10 12.69
CA LEU A 350 -6.94 5.52 12.20
C LEU A 350 -7.54 4.50 11.23
N ALA A 351 -6.71 3.86 10.40
CA ALA A 351 -7.16 2.81 9.48
C ALA A 351 -7.61 1.54 10.20
N ARG A 352 -7.10 1.25 11.41
CA ARG A 352 -7.42 0.05 12.21
C ARG A 352 -8.70 0.15 13.04
N THR A 353 -9.35 1.31 13.09
CA THR A 353 -10.61 1.50 13.84
C THR A 353 -11.66 2.12 12.94
N ASN A 354 -12.88 1.58 12.97
CA ASN A 354 -14.00 2.17 12.26
C ASN A 354 -14.55 3.39 13.05
N PRO A 355 -14.54 4.61 12.49
CA PRO A 355 -14.93 5.82 13.22
C PRO A 355 -16.43 5.90 13.51
N LEU A 356 -17.27 5.14 12.79
CA LEU A 356 -18.71 5.13 13.02
C LEU A 356 -19.08 4.29 14.24
N THR A 357 -18.44 3.13 14.43
CA THR A 357 -18.80 2.16 15.47
C THR A 357 -17.79 2.05 16.61
N GLY A 358 -16.59 2.58 16.46
CA GLY A 358 -15.50 2.46 17.44
C GLY A 358 -14.85 1.07 17.52
N LEU A 359 -15.37 0.09 16.76
CA LEU A 359 -14.80 -1.25 16.65
C LEU A 359 -13.55 -1.26 15.76
N PRO A 360 -12.67 -2.27 15.89
CA PRO A 360 -11.60 -2.49 14.93
C PRO A 360 -12.14 -2.59 13.50
N SER A 361 -11.36 -2.12 12.53
CA SER A 361 -11.74 -2.07 11.12
C SER A 361 -11.45 -3.39 10.41
N ARG A 362 -11.86 -3.47 9.14
CA ARG A 362 -11.48 -4.56 8.24
C ARG A 362 -9.96 -4.77 8.15
N VAL A 363 -9.17 -3.69 8.10
CA VAL A 363 -7.70 -3.79 8.03
C VAL A 363 -7.15 -4.51 9.26
N HIS A 364 -7.68 -4.18 10.45
CA HIS A 364 -7.29 -4.87 11.67
C HIS A 364 -7.68 -6.36 11.63
N PHE A 365 -8.88 -6.68 11.13
CA PHE A 365 -9.33 -8.07 10.99
C PHE A 365 -8.42 -8.89 10.07
N GLU A 366 -8.04 -8.33 8.91
CA GLU A 366 -7.12 -8.95 7.95
C GLU A 366 -5.76 -9.27 8.58
N GLU A 367 -5.19 -8.34 9.34
CA GLU A 367 -3.95 -8.55 10.09
C GLU A 367 -4.07 -9.68 11.12
N GLN A 368 -5.16 -9.71 11.89
CA GLN A 368 -5.39 -10.74 12.91
C GLN A 368 -5.53 -12.12 12.30
N ILE A 369 -6.31 -12.26 11.22
CA ILE A 369 -6.47 -13.53 10.51
C ILE A 369 -5.15 -13.97 9.87
N ALA A 370 -4.37 -13.07 9.28
CA ALA A 370 -3.06 -13.41 8.73
C ALA A 370 -2.10 -13.93 9.81
N ALA A 371 -2.09 -13.30 10.99
CA ALA A 371 -1.30 -13.74 12.13
C ALA A 371 -1.76 -15.12 12.66
N LEU A 372 -3.07 -15.35 12.76
CA LEU A 372 -3.66 -16.63 13.16
C LEU A 372 -3.34 -17.75 12.16
N ALA A 373 -3.44 -17.47 10.87
CA ALA A 373 -3.10 -18.41 9.80
C ALA A 373 -1.61 -18.77 9.81
N ALA A 374 -0.72 -17.78 10.01
CA ALA A 374 0.72 -18.01 10.14
C ALA A 374 1.09 -18.83 11.39
N ALA A 375 0.29 -18.72 12.46
CA ALA A 375 0.41 -19.53 13.66
C ALA A 375 -0.30 -20.90 13.55
N GLU A 376 -0.81 -21.26 12.38
CA GLU A 376 -1.58 -22.49 12.12
C GLU A 376 -2.78 -22.68 13.07
N ALA A 377 -3.35 -21.57 13.55
CA ALA A 377 -4.52 -21.60 14.41
C ALA A 377 -5.74 -22.15 13.66
N ARG A 378 -6.61 -22.87 14.38
CA ARG A 378 -7.91 -23.32 13.89
C ARG A 378 -9.03 -22.51 14.49
N GLY A 379 -10.07 -22.28 13.71
CA GLY A 379 -11.25 -21.56 14.18
C GLY A 379 -12.25 -21.29 13.08
N THR A 380 -13.23 -20.44 13.38
CA THR A 380 -14.31 -20.09 12.46
C THR A 380 -14.47 -18.59 12.39
N VAL A 381 -14.43 -18.05 11.18
CA VAL A 381 -14.86 -16.70 10.86
C VAL A 381 -16.37 -16.67 10.75
N LEU A 382 -17.01 -15.79 11.53
CA LEU A 382 -18.45 -15.55 11.48
C LEU A 382 -18.70 -14.16 10.90
N LEU A 383 -19.46 -14.09 9.82
CA LEU A 383 -19.90 -12.85 9.18
C LEU A 383 -21.35 -12.58 9.55
N ILE A 384 -21.57 -11.56 10.38
CA ILE A 384 -22.90 -11.10 10.80
C ILE A 384 -23.37 -10.01 9.85
N ASN A 385 -24.62 -10.11 9.40
CA ASN A 385 -25.28 -9.10 8.58
C ASN A 385 -26.63 -8.70 9.18
N ILE A 386 -26.86 -7.39 9.34
CA ILE A 386 -28.16 -6.82 9.69
C ILE A 386 -29.11 -6.99 8.50
N ASN A 387 -30.24 -7.66 8.70
CA ASN A 387 -31.21 -7.89 7.64
C ASN A 387 -31.96 -6.60 7.29
N ARG A 388 -32.25 -6.41 5.99
CA ARG A 388 -32.99 -5.27 5.47
C ARG A 388 -32.40 -3.91 5.88
N PHE A 389 -31.08 -3.83 6.06
CA PHE A 389 -30.40 -2.60 6.48
C PHE A 389 -30.68 -1.43 5.54
N ASP A 390 -30.70 -1.67 4.21
CA ASP A 390 -30.99 -0.64 3.22
C ASP A 390 -32.45 -0.15 3.27
N GLU A 391 -33.41 -1.04 3.57
CA GLU A 391 -34.81 -0.67 3.79
C GLU A 391 -34.96 0.16 5.07
N ILE A 392 -34.26 -0.22 6.15
CA ILE A 392 -34.23 0.53 7.40
C ILE A 392 -33.65 1.93 7.15
N SER A 393 -32.57 2.03 6.38
CA SER A 393 -31.96 3.31 6.01
C SER A 393 -32.89 4.17 5.17
N SER A 394 -33.63 3.56 4.25
CA SER A 394 -34.61 4.26 3.40
C SER A 394 -35.85 4.72 4.18
N ALA A 395 -36.30 3.93 5.16
CA ALA A 395 -37.51 4.23 5.93
C ALA A 395 -37.29 5.22 7.08
N TYR A 396 -36.15 5.13 7.78
CA TYR A 396 -35.86 5.93 8.98
C TYR A 396 -34.72 6.94 8.79
N GLY A 397 -34.09 6.96 7.61
CA GLY A 397 -32.97 7.83 7.28
C GLY A 397 -31.61 7.30 7.74
N ASN A 398 -30.55 7.82 7.11
CA ASN A 398 -29.17 7.41 7.38
C ASN A 398 -28.75 7.57 8.85
N GLY A 399 -29.24 8.61 9.54
CA GLY A 399 -28.93 8.85 10.95
C GLY A 399 -29.37 7.69 11.85
N ALA A 400 -30.63 7.27 11.71
CA ALA A 400 -31.19 6.15 12.48
C ALA A 400 -30.53 4.80 12.11
N ALA A 401 -30.19 4.58 10.84
CA ALA A 401 -29.47 3.38 10.43
C ALA A 401 -28.05 3.31 11.00
N ILE A 402 -27.33 4.44 11.03
CA ILE A 402 -26.01 4.54 11.68
C ILE A 402 -26.15 4.35 13.20
N GLY A 403 -27.17 4.92 13.83
CA GLY A 403 -27.43 4.74 15.26
C GLY A 403 -27.73 3.29 15.63
N LEU A 404 -28.50 2.57 14.81
CA LEU A 404 -28.72 1.12 14.97
C LEU A 404 -27.39 0.36 14.88
N MET A 405 -26.56 0.68 13.89
CA MET A 405 -25.25 0.05 13.71
C MET A 405 -24.32 0.28 14.91
N ARG A 406 -24.31 1.50 15.47
CA ARG A 406 -23.59 1.83 16.71
C ARG A 406 -24.08 1.03 17.89
N ALA A 407 -25.39 0.92 18.07
CA ALA A 407 -25.97 0.16 19.18
C ALA A 407 -25.62 -1.33 19.11
N ILE A 408 -25.65 -1.93 17.91
CA ILE A 408 -25.22 -3.32 17.67
C ILE A 408 -23.73 -3.49 17.96
N ALA A 409 -22.90 -2.57 17.45
CA ALA A 409 -21.47 -2.59 17.69
C ALA A 409 -21.13 -2.50 19.19
N GLN A 410 -21.85 -1.67 19.95
CA GLN A 410 -21.66 -1.52 21.38
C GLN A 410 -22.02 -2.81 22.14
N ARG A 411 -23.13 -3.48 21.78
CA ARG A 411 -23.50 -4.78 22.37
C ARG A 411 -22.47 -5.86 22.08
N LEU A 412 -22.01 -5.95 20.83
CA LEU A 412 -20.94 -6.87 20.44
C LEU A 412 -19.65 -6.60 21.22
N ASN A 413 -19.28 -5.33 21.37
CA ASN A 413 -18.06 -4.96 22.09
C ASN A 413 -18.11 -5.35 23.57
N MET A 414 -19.25 -5.16 24.22
CA MET A 414 -19.43 -5.49 25.64
C MET A 414 -19.39 -6.99 25.92
N GLU A 415 -20.08 -7.79 25.10
CA GLU A 415 -20.31 -9.21 25.39
C GLU A 415 -19.29 -10.15 24.71
N VAL A 416 -18.64 -9.71 23.63
CA VAL A 416 -17.88 -10.59 22.74
C VAL A 416 -16.41 -10.22 22.61
N ALA A 417 -16.04 -8.93 22.70
CA ALA A 417 -14.68 -8.47 22.39
C ALA A 417 -13.59 -9.02 23.32
N SER A 418 -13.94 -9.46 24.53
CA SER A 418 -12.96 -10.05 25.48
C SER A 418 -12.54 -11.47 25.12
N ARG A 419 -13.26 -12.14 24.21
CA ARG A 419 -13.08 -13.56 23.90
C ARG A 419 -12.77 -13.85 22.43
N MET A 420 -12.93 -12.86 21.57
CA MET A 420 -12.89 -13.02 20.12
C MET A 420 -12.24 -11.83 19.44
N VAL A 421 -11.70 -12.04 18.25
CA VAL A 421 -11.41 -10.93 17.34
C VAL A 421 -12.74 -10.43 16.80
N LEU A 422 -13.06 -9.16 17.03
CA LEU A 422 -14.28 -8.50 16.57
C LEU A 422 -13.92 -7.32 15.67
N SER A 423 -14.56 -7.18 14.51
CA SER A 423 -14.31 -6.05 13.61
C SER A 423 -15.54 -5.64 12.80
N HIS A 424 -15.60 -4.36 12.45
CA HIS A 424 -16.55 -3.80 11.50
C HIS A 424 -15.99 -3.95 10.08
N ILE A 425 -16.72 -4.67 9.22
CA ILE A 425 -16.23 -5.01 7.87
C ILE A 425 -16.96 -4.23 6.77
N GLY A 426 -18.18 -3.75 7.01
CA GLY A 426 -18.89 -2.89 6.08
C GLY A 426 -20.27 -2.48 6.56
N ILE A 427 -21.05 -1.88 5.65
CA ILE A 427 -22.38 -1.34 5.96
C ILE A 427 -23.28 -2.46 6.52
N GLY A 428 -23.67 -2.32 7.79
CA GLY A 428 -24.51 -3.29 8.49
C GLY A 428 -23.86 -4.66 8.70
N ARG A 429 -22.52 -4.76 8.65
CA ARG A 429 -21.77 -6.03 8.68
C ARG A 429 -20.61 -6.02 9.65
N PHE A 430 -20.51 -7.11 10.40
CA PHE A 430 -19.48 -7.34 11.40
C PHE A 430 -18.87 -8.71 11.20
N ALA A 431 -17.57 -8.87 11.45
CA ALA A 431 -16.93 -10.19 11.48
C ALA A 431 -16.36 -10.48 12.85
N LEU A 432 -16.40 -11.77 13.18
CA LEU A 432 -15.86 -12.34 14.40
C LEU A 432 -14.95 -13.51 14.04
N PHE A 433 -13.89 -13.73 14.81
CA PHE A 433 -13.14 -14.99 14.81
C PHE A 433 -13.36 -15.72 16.12
N LEU A 434 -13.93 -16.92 16.03
CA LEU A 434 -14.05 -17.87 17.13
C LEU A 434 -12.93 -18.89 17.02
N GLY A 435 -12.01 -18.91 17.99
CA GLY A 435 -10.99 -19.95 18.09
C GLY A 435 -11.61 -21.33 18.30
N ALA A 436 -10.97 -22.38 17.79
CA ALA A 436 -11.42 -23.75 18.00
C ALA A 436 -11.14 -24.20 19.45
N ASP A 437 -12.10 -23.99 20.35
CA ASP A 437 -12.11 -24.57 21.69
C ASP A 437 -12.87 -25.91 21.71
N GLU A 438 -12.34 -26.91 22.42
CA GLU A 438 -12.99 -28.20 22.60
C GLU A 438 -14.35 -28.03 23.33
N GLY A 439 -15.46 -28.15 22.59
CA GLY A 439 -16.81 -28.24 23.15
C GLY A 439 -17.80 -27.16 22.72
N VAL A 440 -17.37 -26.12 21.99
CA VAL A 440 -18.28 -25.07 21.50
C VAL A 440 -18.46 -25.17 19.98
N SER A 441 -19.63 -25.66 19.56
CA SER A 441 -20.01 -25.61 18.13
C SER A 441 -20.20 -24.15 17.70
N PRO A 442 -19.54 -23.68 16.62
CA PRO A 442 -19.75 -22.32 16.09
C PRO A 442 -21.23 -22.05 15.77
N LEU A 443 -21.97 -23.07 15.32
CA LEU A 443 -23.39 -23.00 15.01
C LEU A 443 -24.23 -22.80 16.28
N ALA A 444 -23.92 -23.56 17.33
CA ALA A 444 -24.58 -23.40 18.63
C ALA A 444 -24.27 -22.02 19.23
N TYR A 445 -23.02 -21.56 19.14
CA TYR A 445 -22.65 -20.24 19.66
C TYR A 445 -23.38 -19.09 18.96
N VAL A 446 -23.48 -19.13 17.63
CA VAL A 446 -24.25 -18.14 16.88
C VAL A 446 -25.73 -18.18 17.30
N ARG A 447 -26.33 -19.38 17.32
CA ARG A 447 -27.75 -19.58 17.62
C ARG A 447 -28.12 -19.18 19.06
N ASP A 448 -27.29 -19.56 20.03
CA ASP A 448 -27.63 -19.49 21.45
C ASP A 448 -27.08 -18.22 22.12
N THR A 449 -26.07 -17.57 21.54
CA THR A 449 -25.43 -16.37 22.12
C THR A 449 -25.58 -15.14 21.25
N ILE A 450 -25.07 -15.17 20.01
CA ILE A 450 -25.03 -13.97 19.14
C ILE A 450 -26.44 -13.51 18.75
N VAL A 451 -27.32 -14.45 18.43
CA VAL A 451 -28.67 -14.12 17.94
C VAL A 451 -29.56 -13.53 19.03
N PRO A 452 -29.68 -14.13 20.23
CA PRO A 452 -30.41 -13.52 21.33
C PRO A 452 -29.83 -12.17 21.75
N LEU A 453 -28.52 -11.98 21.64
CA LEU A 453 -27.85 -10.72 21.98
C LEU A 453 -28.24 -9.58 21.02
N LEU A 454 -28.31 -9.89 19.71
CA LEU A 454 -28.44 -8.87 18.67
C LEU A 454 -29.86 -8.73 18.10
N GLN A 455 -30.69 -9.77 18.17
CA GLN A 455 -32.07 -9.68 17.71
C GLN A 455 -32.93 -8.97 18.76
N GLY A 456 -33.77 -8.05 18.29
CA GLY A 456 -34.74 -7.38 19.15
C GLY A 456 -34.95 -5.92 18.80
N SER A 457 -35.60 -5.23 19.75
CA SER A 457 -35.93 -3.82 19.61
C SER A 457 -34.75 -2.93 20.00
N TYR A 458 -34.44 -1.96 19.16
CA TYR A 458 -33.45 -0.92 19.42
C TYR A 458 -34.14 0.43 19.45
N HIS A 459 -33.78 1.24 20.45
CA HIS A 459 -34.17 2.65 20.52
C HIS A 459 -33.05 3.47 19.92
N VAL A 460 -33.34 4.14 18.80
CA VAL A 460 -32.40 5.00 18.09
C VAL A 460 -33.12 6.31 17.81
N ASP A 461 -32.63 7.39 18.42
CA ASP A 461 -33.31 8.68 18.43
C ASP A 461 -34.77 8.52 18.92
N ASP A 462 -35.76 8.97 18.15
CA ASP A 462 -37.20 8.85 18.46
C ASP A 462 -37.84 7.57 17.89
N HIS A 463 -37.05 6.67 17.31
CA HIS A 463 -37.54 5.48 16.63
C HIS A 463 -37.27 4.20 17.41
N ARG A 464 -38.23 3.27 17.32
CA ARG A 464 -38.09 1.92 17.83
C ARG A 464 -37.98 0.95 16.67
N ILE A 465 -36.76 0.51 16.38
CA ILE A 465 -36.43 -0.32 15.22
C ILE A 465 -36.28 -1.77 15.66
N TRP A 466 -37.05 -2.67 15.06
CA TRP A 466 -36.86 -4.11 15.26
C TRP A 466 -35.79 -4.63 14.31
N CYS A 467 -34.70 -5.13 14.86
CA CYS A 467 -33.58 -5.63 14.09
C CYS A 467 -33.53 -7.17 14.13
N THR A 468 -33.32 -7.75 12.96
CA THR A 468 -32.95 -9.16 12.82
C THR A 468 -31.59 -9.25 12.13
N ILE A 469 -30.84 -10.29 12.47
CA ILE A 469 -29.53 -10.57 11.90
C ILE A 469 -29.50 -11.99 11.35
N ASN A 470 -28.71 -12.19 10.31
CA ASN A 470 -28.28 -13.49 9.83
C ASN A 470 -26.75 -13.57 9.94
N ALA A 471 -26.23 -14.80 10.02
CA ALA A 471 -24.79 -15.02 10.05
C ALA A 471 -24.35 -16.12 9.10
N GLY A 472 -23.20 -15.91 8.47
CA GLY A 472 -22.49 -16.92 7.67
C GLY A 472 -21.19 -17.33 8.35
N ALA A 473 -20.74 -18.56 8.12
CA ALA A 473 -19.53 -19.09 8.75
C ALA A 473 -18.57 -19.71 7.72
N ALA A 474 -17.26 -19.52 7.93
CA ALA A 474 -16.18 -20.14 7.17
C ALA A 474 -15.05 -20.58 8.11
N ALA A 475 -14.47 -21.76 7.89
CA ALA A 475 -13.46 -22.36 8.74
C ALA A 475 -12.03 -22.00 8.30
N LEU A 476 -11.18 -21.64 9.27
CA LEU A 476 -9.73 -21.48 9.10
C LEU A 476 -9.04 -22.77 9.60
N PRO A 477 -8.20 -23.43 8.80
CA PRO A 477 -7.77 -23.09 7.43
C PRO A 477 -8.60 -23.72 6.29
N GLU A 478 -9.64 -24.52 6.59
CA GLU A 478 -10.30 -25.39 5.61
C GLU A 478 -10.96 -24.65 4.44
N ASP A 479 -11.53 -23.46 4.68
CA ASP A 479 -12.20 -22.61 3.69
C ASP A 479 -11.31 -21.46 3.18
N GLY A 480 -10.11 -21.31 3.73
CA GLY A 480 -9.11 -20.34 3.30
C GLY A 480 -8.15 -19.91 4.41
N THR A 481 -7.02 -19.32 4.03
CA THR A 481 -5.98 -18.83 4.95
C THR A 481 -5.82 -17.31 4.96
N SER A 482 -6.66 -16.59 4.22
CA SER A 482 -6.72 -15.13 4.22
C SER A 482 -8.11 -14.65 4.64
N ALA A 483 -8.19 -13.48 5.27
CA ALA A 483 -9.46 -12.89 5.66
C ALA A 483 -10.39 -12.67 4.48
N ASP A 484 -9.87 -12.25 3.31
CA ASP A 484 -10.69 -12.07 2.12
C ASP A 484 -11.33 -13.37 1.64
N ALA A 485 -10.55 -14.46 1.57
CA ALA A 485 -11.09 -15.76 1.18
C ALA A 485 -12.17 -16.24 2.16
N LEU A 486 -11.91 -16.11 3.47
CA LEU A 486 -12.84 -16.52 4.52
C LEU A 486 -14.11 -15.65 4.56
N LEU A 487 -14.00 -14.34 4.37
CA LEU A 487 -15.13 -13.42 4.34
C LEU A 487 -16.01 -13.64 3.10
N VAL A 488 -15.41 -13.90 1.93
CA VAL A 488 -16.15 -14.28 0.72
C VAL A 488 -16.91 -15.58 0.97
N LYS A 489 -16.25 -16.60 1.53
CA LYS A 489 -16.89 -17.89 1.81
C LYS A 489 -17.99 -17.80 2.87
N ALA A 490 -17.79 -17.00 3.92
CA ALA A 490 -18.82 -16.73 4.91
C ALA A 490 -20.00 -15.95 4.30
N TRP A 491 -19.76 -15.05 3.34
CA TRP A 491 -20.81 -14.35 2.61
C TRP A 491 -21.61 -15.29 1.70
N ASP A 492 -20.94 -16.19 0.98
CA ASP A 492 -21.59 -17.20 0.14
C ASP A 492 -22.48 -18.12 0.99
N ALA A 493 -21.98 -18.55 2.16
CA ALA A 493 -22.75 -19.31 3.14
C ALA A 493 -24.01 -18.56 3.59
N LEU A 494 -23.88 -17.28 3.93
CA LEU A 494 -24.99 -16.41 4.31
C LEU A 494 -26.03 -16.28 3.18
N ALA A 495 -25.59 -16.11 1.93
CA ALA A 495 -26.46 -16.01 0.77
C ALA A 495 -27.24 -17.31 0.52
N SER A 496 -26.56 -18.45 0.63
CA SER A 496 -27.16 -19.79 0.50
C SER A 496 -28.25 -20.03 1.56
N ALA A 497 -27.99 -19.66 2.82
CA ALA A 497 -28.99 -19.78 3.89
C ALA A 497 -30.24 -18.92 3.63
N ARG A 498 -30.06 -17.71 3.10
CA ARG A 498 -31.20 -16.85 2.73
C ARG A 498 -32.09 -17.47 1.67
N ALA A 499 -31.51 -18.14 0.68
CA ALA A 499 -32.27 -18.82 -0.38
C ALA A 499 -33.09 -20.01 0.17
N LYS A 500 -32.66 -20.59 1.30
CA LYS A 500 -33.34 -21.69 2.00
C LYS A 500 -34.27 -21.22 3.13
N GLU A 501 -34.47 -19.91 3.28
CA GLU A 501 -35.17 -19.27 4.42
C GLU A 501 -34.57 -19.62 5.79
N GLU A 502 -33.31 -20.06 5.82
CA GLU A 502 -32.58 -20.36 7.05
C GLU A 502 -31.95 -19.09 7.63
N ARG A 503 -31.94 -18.98 8.96
CA ARG A 503 -31.36 -17.83 9.67
C ARG A 503 -29.82 -17.84 9.67
N PHE A 504 -29.21 -19.00 9.43
CA PHE A 504 -27.76 -19.23 9.48
C PHE A 504 -27.30 -20.06 8.31
N GLY A 505 -26.11 -19.76 7.78
CA GLY A 505 -25.49 -20.52 6.71
C GLY A 505 -24.08 -20.95 7.05
N PHE A 506 -23.78 -22.22 6.83
CA PHE A 506 -22.42 -22.74 6.81
C PHE A 506 -22.02 -22.95 5.35
N TYR A 507 -20.77 -22.65 5.03
CA TYR A 507 -20.26 -22.91 3.69
C TYR A 507 -20.26 -24.43 3.45
N ASP A 508 -21.14 -24.88 2.55
CA ASP A 508 -21.21 -26.24 2.07
C ASP A 508 -20.74 -26.26 0.61
N ARG A 509 -19.67 -27.01 0.32
CA ARG A 509 -19.06 -27.14 -1.00
C ARG A 509 -20.03 -27.64 -2.08
N HIS A 510 -21.17 -28.22 -1.71
CA HIS A 510 -22.23 -28.60 -2.65
C HIS A 510 -23.12 -27.43 -3.10
N ALA A 511 -23.16 -26.31 -2.36
CA ALA A 511 -24.01 -25.15 -2.67
C ALA A 511 -23.48 -24.27 -3.82
N ASP A 512 -22.15 -24.16 -3.99
CA ASP A 512 -21.54 -23.38 -5.09
C ASP A 512 -21.89 -23.96 -6.48
N GLN A 513 -21.97 -25.29 -6.60
CA GLN A 513 -22.45 -25.92 -7.83
C GLN A 513 -23.94 -25.69 -8.07
N ALA A 514 -24.75 -25.60 -7.01
CA ALA A 514 -26.17 -25.34 -7.12
C ALA A 514 -26.45 -23.89 -7.56
N LEU A 515 -25.75 -22.91 -6.99
CA LEU A 515 -25.92 -21.49 -7.34
C LEU A 515 -25.43 -21.18 -8.76
N ALA A 516 -24.29 -21.74 -9.18
CA ALA A 516 -23.82 -21.61 -10.56
C ALA A 516 -24.76 -22.28 -11.57
N ARG A 517 -25.29 -23.47 -11.24
CA ARG A 517 -26.33 -24.14 -12.05
C ARG A 517 -27.61 -23.32 -12.09
N GLU A 518 -27.99 -22.69 -10.99
CA GLU A 518 -29.21 -21.89 -10.88
C GLU A 518 -29.14 -20.61 -11.71
N LEU A 519 -28.02 -19.87 -11.67
CA LEU A 519 -27.81 -18.69 -12.52
C LEU A 519 -27.76 -19.05 -14.01
N SER A 520 -27.15 -20.20 -14.35
CA SER A 520 -27.18 -20.72 -15.74
C SER A 520 -28.61 -21.06 -16.16
N LEU A 521 -29.35 -21.74 -15.30
CA LEU A 521 -30.73 -22.14 -15.55
C LEU A 521 -31.66 -20.93 -15.71
N GLU A 522 -31.51 -19.88 -14.91
CA GLU A 522 -32.26 -18.64 -15.07
C GLU A 522 -31.99 -17.98 -16.44
N SER A 523 -30.74 -17.96 -16.90
CA SER A 523 -30.37 -17.45 -18.22
C SER A 523 -31.00 -18.27 -19.35
N GLU A 524 -30.94 -19.60 -19.25
CA GLU A 524 -31.59 -20.50 -20.22
C GLU A 524 -33.11 -20.31 -20.24
N LEU A 525 -33.74 -20.09 -19.09
CA LEU A 525 -35.19 -19.86 -19.00
C LEU A 525 -35.62 -18.53 -19.63
N ARG A 526 -34.79 -17.47 -19.55
CA ARG A 526 -35.06 -16.23 -20.30
C ARG A 526 -35.07 -16.48 -21.80
N ASP A 527 -34.08 -17.23 -22.31
CA ASP A 527 -34.02 -17.61 -23.72
C ASP A 527 -35.20 -18.50 -24.14
N ALA A 528 -35.58 -19.46 -23.28
CA ALA A 528 -36.70 -20.36 -23.51
C ALA A 528 -38.03 -19.60 -23.69
N ILE A 529 -38.26 -18.53 -22.92
CA ILE A 529 -39.43 -17.66 -23.09
C ILE A 529 -39.40 -16.99 -24.48
N VAL A 530 -38.26 -16.41 -24.87
CA VAL A 530 -38.13 -15.72 -26.17
C VAL A 530 -38.33 -16.69 -27.34
N ARG A 531 -37.80 -17.91 -27.21
CA ARG A 531 -37.86 -18.97 -28.23
C ARG A 531 -39.15 -19.81 -28.20
N ARG A 532 -40.06 -19.54 -27.25
CA ARG A 532 -41.31 -20.31 -27.03
C ARG A 532 -41.06 -21.81 -26.86
N GLU A 533 -40.09 -22.16 -26.01
CA GLU A 533 -39.71 -23.56 -25.74
C GLU A 533 -40.62 -24.23 -24.69
N PHE A 534 -41.54 -23.50 -24.05
CA PHE A 534 -42.54 -24.08 -23.15
C PHE A 534 -43.70 -24.68 -23.95
N VAL A 535 -43.98 -25.96 -23.68
CA VAL A 535 -45.04 -26.74 -24.33
C VAL A 535 -45.97 -27.33 -23.26
N ASN A 536 -47.22 -27.58 -23.63
CA ASN A 536 -48.19 -28.17 -22.72
C ASN A 536 -48.30 -29.68 -22.94
N TYR A 537 -48.26 -30.42 -21.84
CA TYR A 537 -48.73 -31.80 -21.78
C TYR A 537 -50.07 -31.81 -21.07
N TYR A 538 -50.95 -32.71 -21.46
CA TYR A 538 -52.32 -32.77 -20.98
C TYR A 538 -52.52 -34.06 -20.20
N GLN A 539 -53.02 -33.93 -18.97
CA GLN A 539 -53.44 -35.08 -18.19
C GLN A 539 -54.97 -35.11 -18.09
N PRO A 540 -55.64 -36.23 -18.47
CA PRO A 540 -57.09 -36.32 -18.44
C PRO A 540 -57.62 -36.41 -17.00
N LYS A 541 -58.74 -35.71 -16.76
CA LYS A 541 -59.58 -35.83 -15.57
C LYS A 541 -60.79 -36.68 -15.89
N ILE A 542 -61.04 -37.70 -15.09
CA ILE A 542 -62.12 -38.67 -15.31
C ILE A 542 -63.26 -38.41 -14.32
N ASP A 543 -64.49 -38.42 -14.81
CA ASP A 543 -65.68 -38.42 -13.95
C ASP A 543 -65.79 -39.79 -13.25
N MET A 544 -65.70 -39.79 -11.91
CA MET A 544 -65.60 -41.03 -11.13
C MET A 544 -66.88 -41.87 -11.19
N LYS A 545 -68.02 -41.24 -11.50
CA LYS A 545 -69.32 -41.92 -11.61
C LYS A 545 -69.44 -42.67 -12.94
N THR A 546 -69.15 -42.00 -14.04
CA THR A 546 -69.38 -42.45 -15.42
C THR A 546 -68.15 -43.08 -16.07
N GLY A 547 -66.95 -42.83 -15.55
CA GLY A 547 -65.68 -43.26 -16.14
C GLY A 547 -65.31 -42.53 -17.43
N LYS A 548 -66.01 -41.43 -17.76
CA LYS A 548 -65.78 -40.65 -18.98
C LYS A 548 -64.84 -39.48 -18.72
N LEU A 549 -64.20 -38.98 -19.79
CA LEU A 549 -63.39 -37.77 -19.74
C LEU A 549 -64.25 -36.57 -19.33
N ALA A 550 -63.81 -35.84 -18.32
CA ALA A 550 -64.52 -34.69 -17.75
C ALA A 550 -63.73 -33.37 -17.89
N GLY A 551 -62.40 -33.45 -17.99
CA GLY A 551 -61.50 -32.31 -17.99
C GLY A 551 -60.12 -32.70 -18.48
N ALA A 552 -59.24 -31.73 -18.66
CA ALA A 552 -57.81 -31.93 -18.83
C ALA A 552 -57.05 -30.92 -17.97
N GLU A 553 -55.91 -31.30 -17.40
CA GLU A 553 -54.96 -30.36 -16.80
C GLU A 553 -53.81 -30.10 -17.77
N ALA A 554 -53.53 -28.83 -18.04
CA ALA A 554 -52.36 -28.39 -18.80
C ALA A 554 -51.15 -28.28 -17.86
N LEU A 555 -50.21 -29.20 -18.05
CA LEU A 555 -48.98 -29.29 -17.30
C LEU A 555 -47.83 -28.81 -18.20
N VAL A 556 -47.24 -27.68 -17.85
CA VAL A 556 -46.12 -27.11 -18.57
C VAL A 556 -44.96 -28.11 -18.65
N ARG A 557 -44.24 -28.11 -19.76
CA ARG A 557 -42.97 -28.82 -19.96
C ARG A 557 -42.04 -27.87 -20.70
N TRP A 558 -40.74 -27.97 -20.44
CA TRP A 558 -39.76 -27.21 -21.19
C TRP A 558 -39.09 -28.12 -22.20
N ASN A 559 -39.30 -27.83 -23.49
CA ASN A 559 -38.67 -28.53 -24.60
C ASN A 559 -37.29 -27.92 -24.88
N HIS A 560 -36.32 -28.27 -24.03
CA HIS A 560 -34.97 -27.74 -24.12
C HIS A 560 -34.24 -28.33 -25.35
N PRO A 561 -33.52 -27.53 -26.15
CA PRO A 561 -32.91 -27.97 -27.41
C PRO A 561 -31.92 -29.14 -27.26
N VAL A 562 -31.13 -29.14 -26.17
CA VAL A 562 -30.16 -30.22 -25.85
C VAL A 562 -30.73 -31.30 -24.92
N ARG A 563 -31.48 -30.92 -23.87
CA ARG A 563 -31.94 -31.85 -22.82
C ARG A 563 -33.26 -32.55 -23.13
N GLY A 564 -33.96 -32.15 -24.19
CA GLY A 564 -35.30 -32.62 -24.49
C GLY A 564 -36.32 -32.09 -23.48
N ILE A 565 -37.29 -32.91 -23.11
CA ILE A 565 -38.39 -32.51 -22.22
C ILE A 565 -37.92 -32.48 -20.76
N VAL A 566 -37.82 -31.28 -20.19
CA VAL A 566 -37.42 -31.02 -18.81
C VAL A 566 -38.67 -30.91 -17.90
N SER A 567 -38.55 -31.46 -16.69
CA SER A 567 -39.63 -31.52 -15.69
C SER A 567 -39.88 -30.15 -15.03
N PRO A 568 -41.14 -29.77 -14.76
CA PRO A 568 -41.48 -28.54 -14.02
C PRO A 568 -40.79 -28.41 -12.67
N ALA A 569 -40.60 -29.53 -11.96
CA ALA A 569 -39.94 -29.54 -10.66
C ALA A 569 -38.50 -28.97 -10.71
N GLU A 570 -37.86 -28.99 -11.89
CA GLU A 570 -36.51 -28.47 -12.08
C GLU A 570 -36.50 -26.95 -12.33
N PHE A 571 -37.47 -26.43 -13.11
CA PHE A 571 -37.40 -25.05 -13.61
C PHE A 571 -38.46 -24.09 -13.06
N VAL A 572 -39.63 -24.58 -12.61
CA VAL A 572 -40.70 -23.73 -12.06
C VAL A 572 -40.24 -22.96 -10.82
N PRO A 573 -39.50 -23.55 -9.85
CA PRO A 573 -38.99 -22.79 -8.71
C PRO A 573 -38.11 -21.60 -9.11
N VAL A 574 -37.32 -21.75 -10.18
CA VAL A 574 -36.47 -20.67 -10.71
C VAL A 574 -37.30 -19.61 -11.43
N LEU A 575 -38.33 -20.01 -12.19
CA LEU A 575 -39.28 -19.07 -12.81
C LEU A 575 -40.00 -18.21 -11.77
N GLU A 576 -40.41 -18.79 -10.65
CA GLU A 576 -41.10 -18.08 -9.57
C GLU A 576 -40.19 -17.07 -8.87
N ARG A 577 -38.98 -17.49 -8.47
CA ARG A 577 -38.00 -16.61 -7.80
C ARG A 577 -37.52 -15.47 -8.68
N SER A 578 -37.34 -15.71 -9.97
CA SER A 578 -36.88 -14.70 -10.94
C SER A 578 -37.99 -13.80 -11.48
N GLY A 579 -39.26 -14.11 -11.20
CA GLY A 579 -40.43 -13.42 -11.75
C GLY A 579 -40.74 -13.78 -13.22
N LEU A 580 -39.95 -14.63 -13.86
CA LEU A 580 -40.17 -15.09 -15.23
C LEU A 580 -41.45 -15.94 -15.39
N VAL A 581 -41.99 -16.47 -14.28
CA VAL A 581 -43.26 -17.22 -14.24
C VAL A 581 -44.43 -16.45 -14.85
N ILE A 582 -44.42 -15.11 -14.81
CA ILE A 582 -45.49 -14.28 -15.37
C ILE A 582 -45.53 -14.44 -16.90
N ALA A 583 -44.36 -14.35 -17.55
CA ALA A 583 -44.25 -14.46 -18.99
C ALA A 583 -44.46 -15.92 -19.46
N ALA A 584 -43.91 -16.90 -18.72
CA ALA A 584 -44.11 -18.31 -19.01
C ALA A 584 -45.59 -18.71 -18.84
N GLY A 585 -46.24 -18.29 -17.76
CA GLY A 585 -47.66 -18.56 -17.50
C GLY A 585 -48.58 -18.02 -18.59
N ARG A 586 -48.28 -16.83 -19.15
CA ARG A 586 -48.97 -16.30 -20.33
C ARG A 586 -48.84 -17.25 -21.54
N GLN A 587 -47.64 -17.74 -21.83
CA GLN A 587 -47.42 -18.65 -22.95
C GLN A 587 -48.15 -19.98 -22.78
N VAL A 588 -48.15 -20.53 -21.56
CA VAL A 588 -48.86 -21.76 -21.20
C VAL A 588 -50.37 -21.61 -21.41
N MET A 589 -50.98 -20.51 -20.94
CA MET A 589 -52.41 -20.22 -21.15
C MET A 589 -52.75 -20.03 -22.63
N GLU A 590 -51.91 -19.29 -23.36
CA GLU A 590 -52.10 -19.09 -24.80
C GLU A 590 -52.00 -20.42 -25.58
N GLN A 591 -51.05 -21.28 -25.22
CA GLN A 591 -50.91 -22.59 -25.86
C GLN A 591 -52.08 -23.50 -25.55
N ALA A 592 -52.57 -23.51 -24.31
CA ALA A 592 -53.75 -24.30 -23.92
C ALA A 592 -54.98 -23.94 -24.75
N MET A 593 -55.23 -22.65 -24.98
CA MET A 593 -56.36 -22.22 -25.80
C MET A 593 -56.15 -22.44 -27.30
N ARG A 594 -54.91 -22.43 -27.79
CA ARG A 594 -54.60 -22.85 -29.17
C ARG A 594 -54.93 -24.33 -29.36
N ASP A 595 -54.41 -25.19 -28.49
CA ASP A 595 -54.62 -26.64 -28.59
C ASP A 595 -56.12 -27.00 -28.47
N TRP A 596 -56.83 -26.37 -27.52
CA TRP A 596 -58.27 -26.55 -27.37
C TRP A 596 -59.03 -26.20 -28.65
N ARG A 597 -58.69 -25.06 -29.27
CA ARG A 597 -59.33 -24.58 -30.50
C ARG A 597 -59.04 -25.51 -31.67
N GLU A 598 -57.79 -25.95 -31.82
CA GLU A 598 -57.40 -26.90 -32.86
C GLU A 598 -58.18 -28.22 -32.75
N TRP A 599 -58.35 -28.74 -31.53
CA TRP A 599 -59.17 -29.93 -31.31
C TRP A 599 -60.64 -29.68 -31.67
N HIS A 600 -61.18 -28.53 -31.29
CA HIS A 600 -62.57 -28.17 -31.61
C HIS A 600 -62.80 -28.01 -33.12
N GLU A 601 -61.91 -27.31 -33.83
CA GLU A 601 -61.96 -27.11 -35.28
C GLU A 601 -61.77 -28.42 -36.06
N ALA A 602 -61.04 -29.38 -35.49
CA ALA A 602 -60.93 -30.75 -36.02
C ALA A 602 -62.20 -31.60 -35.81
N GLY A 603 -63.27 -31.02 -35.24
CA GLY A 603 -64.54 -31.71 -34.98
C GLY A 603 -64.53 -32.58 -33.72
N LEU A 604 -63.47 -32.50 -32.90
CA LEU A 604 -63.43 -33.17 -31.61
C LEU A 604 -64.25 -32.39 -30.58
N LYS A 605 -64.56 -33.03 -29.46
CA LYS A 605 -65.26 -32.43 -28.31
C LYS A 605 -64.28 -32.24 -27.16
N PRO A 606 -63.36 -31.25 -27.24
CA PRO A 606 -62.37 -31.06 -26.20
C PRO A 606 -63.05 -30.67 -24.88
N PRO A 607 -62.61 -31.24 -23.74
CA PRO A 607 -63.14 -30.86 -22.45
C PRO A 607 -62.59 -29.49 -22.01
N GLN A 608 -63.03 -29.01 -20.85
CA GLN A 608 -62.40 -27.86 -20.21
C GLN A 608 -60.95 -28.17 -19.83
N ILE A 609 -60.05 -27.22 -20.11
CA ILE A 609 -58.63 -27.30 -19.74
C ILE A 609 -58.38 -26.45 -18.51
N ALA A 610 -57.79 -27.05 -17.48
CA ALA A 610 -57.34 -26.39 -16.27
C ALA A 610 -55.88 -25.96 -16.40
N VAL A 611 -55.57 -24.71 -16.03
CA VAL A 611 -54.21 -24.17 -16.05
C VAL A 611 -53.83 -23.64 -14.68
N ASN A 612 -52.66 -24.05 -14.20
CA ASN A 612 -52.08 -23.57 -12.95
C ASN A 612 -51.63 -22.11 -13.03
N VAL A 613 -52.00 -21.31 -12.04
CA VAL A 613 -51.58 -19.91 -11.89
C VAL A 613 -50.77 -19.75 -10.62
N ALA A 614 -49.52 -19.31 -10.78
CA ALA A 614 -48.59 -19.16 -9.67
C ALA A 614 -48.93 -17.95 -8.78
N PRO A 615 -48.59 -17.97 -7.48
CA PRO A 615 -48.84 -16.87 -6.55
C PRO A 615 -48.33 -15.51 -7.04
N ALA A 616 -47.18 -15.50 -7.73
CA ALA A 616 -46.57 -14.27 -8.24
C ALA A 616 -47.43 -13.56 -9.31
N GLN A 617 -48.25 -14.30 -10.06
CA GLN A 617 -49.11 -13.73 -11.10
C GLN A 617 -50.28 -12.93 -10.51
N PHE A 618 -50.74 -13.26 -9.30
CA PHE A 618 -51.79 -12.48 -8.60
C PHE A 618 -51.33 -11.07 -8.24
N ARG A 619 -50.02 -10.85 -8.10
CA ARG A 619 -49.43 -9.53 -7.87
C ARG A 619 -49.33 -8.67 -9.13
N CYS A 620 -49.57 -9.24 -10.31
CA CYS A 620 -49.48 -8.52 -11.58
C CYS A 620 -50.86 -8.05 -12.05
N ASP A 621 -50.97 -6.76 -12.36
CA ASP A 621 -52.21 -6.18 -12.88
C ASP A 621 -52.59 -6.72 -14.27
N SER A 622 -51.65 -7.35 -14.99
CA SER A 622 -51.88 -7.89 -16.33
C SER A 622 -52.64 -9.23 -16.36
N LEU A 623 -52.76 -9.95 -15.24
CA LEU A 623 -53.29 -11.33 -15.22
C LEU A 623 -54.70 -11.41 -15.82
N ILE A 624 -55.62 -10.53 -15.39
CA ILE A 624 -56.98 -10.51 -15.92
C ILE A 624 -56.98 -10.22 -17.42
N GLY A 625 -56.20 -9.23 -17.86
CA GLY A 625 -56.10 -8.89 -19.28
C GLY A 625 -55.50 -10.02 -20.14
N ASP A 626 -54.61 -10.82 -19.56
CA ASP A 626 -54.06 -12.03 -20.19
C ASP A 626 -55.12 -13.12 -20.33
N ILE A 627 -55.92 -13.35 -19.28
CA ILE A 627 -57.01 -14.34 -19.30
C ILE A 627 -58.13 -13.93 -20.29
N GLU A 628 -58.56 -12.66 -20.25
CA GLU A 628 -59.53 -12.12 -21.21
C GLU A 628 -59.05 -12.29 -22.66
N ARG A 629 -57.74 -12.20 -22.91
CA ARG A 629 -57.16 -12.38 -24.25
C ARG A 629 -57.26 -13.81 -24.73
N VAL A 630 -56.92 -14.79 -23.89
CA VAL A 630 -56.97 -16.20 -24.29
C VAL A 630 -58.42 -16.70 -24.38
N LEU A 631 -59.34 -16.19 -23.56
CA LEU A 631 -60.76 -16.51 -23.66
C LEU A 631 -61.38 -16.05 -24.99
N ARG A 632 -60.90 -14.95 -25.59
CA ARG A 632 -61.37 -14.50 -26.93
C ARG A 632 -60.99 -15.46 -28.07
N MET A 633 -60.15 -16.46 -27.81
CA MET A 633 -59.74 -17.43 -28.83
C MET A 633 -60.77 -18.54 -29.07
N ALA A 634 -61.75 -18.69 -28.18
CA ALA A 634 -62.80 -19.69 -28.24
C ALA A 634 -64.16 -19.08 -27.86
N ASP A 635 -65.25 -19.76 -28.18
CA ASP A 635 -66.58 -19.32 -27.77
C ASP A 635 -66.72 -19.42 -26.23
N PRO A 636 -67.00 -18.30 -25.52
CA PRO A 636 -67.19 -18.31 -24.07
C PRO A 636 -68.27 -19.28 -23.59
N ALA A 637 -69.28 -19.58 -24.42
CA ALA A 637 -70.34 -20.54 -24.08
C ALA A 637 -69.81 -21.97 -23.90
N LEU A 638 -68.67 -22.29 -24.52
CA LEU A 638 -68.03 -23.60 -24.45
C LEU A 638 -67.14 -23.78 -23.21
N ARG A 639 -66.93 -22.72 -22.42
CA ARG A 639 -66.18 -22.71 -21.15
C ARG A 639 -64.83 -23.46 -21.23
N PRO A 640 -63.96 -23.08 -22.18
CA PRO A 640 -62.77 -23.86 -22.54
C PRO A 640 -61.68 -23.89 -21.45
N LEU A 641 -61.67 -22.91 -20.54
CA LEU A 641 -60.61 -22.69 -19.57
C LEU A 641 -61.15 -22.74 -18.12
N SER A 642 -60.39 -23.36 -17.24
CA SER A 642 -60.46 -23.17 -15.78
C SER A 642 -59.08 -22.85 -15.22
N ILE A 643 -59.04 -22.24 -14.03
CA ILE A 643 -57.81 -21.82 -13.38
C ILE A 643 -57.62 -22.59 -12.08
N GLU A 644 -56.40 -23.05 -11.83
CA GLU A 644 -56.01 -23.73 -10.60
C GLU A 644 -55.05 -22.84 -9.82
N ILE A 645 -55.26 -22.73 -8.52
CA ILE A 645 -54.46 -21.92 -7.61
C ILE A 645 -54.02 -22.77 -6.43
N THR A 646 -52.77 -22.65 -6.00
CA THR A 646 -52.32 -23.34 -4.80
C THR A 646 -52.92 -22.71 -3.53
N GLU A 647 -53.04 -23.50 -2.47
CA GLU A 647 -53.43 -23.01 -1.15
C GLU A 647 -52.54 -21.85 -0.66
N SER A 648 -51.23 -21.92 -0.91
CA SER A 648 -50.25 -20.88 -0.56
C SER A 648 -50.48 -19.55 -1.28
N SER A 649 -51.12 -19.56 -2.46
CA SER A 649 -51.49 -18.35 -3.20
C SER A 649 -52.47 -17.45 -2.43
N LEU A 650 -53.21 -18.02 -1.48
CA LEU A 650 -54.29 -17.34 -0.75
C LEU A 650 -53.79 -16.47 0.42
N VAL A 651 -52.55 -16.67 0.87
CA VAL A 651 -52.00 -16.04 2.09
C VAL A 651 -51.37 -14.66 1.82
N ALA A 652 -50.87 -14.42 0.60
CA ALA A 652 -49.94 -13.32 0.33
C ALA A 652 -50.58 -11.92 0.14
N ASP A 653 -51.88 -11.81 -0.09
CA ASP A 653 -52.64 -10.54 -0.18
C ASP A 653 -54.14 -10.87 -0.33
N HIS A 654 -54.78 -11.31 0.76
CA HIS A 654 -56.12 -11.93 0.70
C HIS A 654 -57.17 -11.05 -0.01
N ALA A 655 -57.18 -9.74 0.25
CA ALA A 655 -58.16 -8.82 -0.33
C ALA A 655 -58.03 -8.73 -1.87
N ARG A 656 -56.79 -8.59 -2.36
CA ARG A 656 -56.51 -8.54 -3.79
C ARG A 656 -56.80 -9.87 -4.49
N VAL A 657 -56.44 -10.98 -3.86
CA VAL A 657 -56.74 -12.32 -4.41
C VAL A 657 -58.25 -12.49 -4.55
N VAL A 658 -59.04 -12.17 -3.51
CA VAL A 658 -60.51 -12.23 -3.58
C VAL A 658 -61.07 -11.35 -4.70
N GLU A 659 -60.53 -10.14 -4.91
CA GLU A 659 -60.93 -9.26 -6.01
C GLU A 659 -60.69 -9.90 -7.38
N ILE A 660 -59.49 -10.44 -7.59
CA ILE A 660 -59.10 -11.11 -8.85
C ILE A 660 -59.98 -12.33 -9.09
N LEU A 661 -60.17 -13.20 -8.10
CA LEU A 661 -60.99 -14.41 -8.23
C LEU A 661 -62.47 -14.05 -8.50
N THR A 662 -63.01 -13.01 -7.84
CA THR A 662 -64.36 -12.50 -8.12
C THR A 662 -64.50 -12.06 -9.58
N ARG A 663 -63.48 -11.38 -10.12
CA ARG A 663 -63.46 -10.95 -11.52
C ARG A 663 -63.30 -12.12 -12.49
N LEU A 664 -62.52 -13.14 -12.16
CA LEU A 664 -62.42 -14.35 -12.97
C LEU A 664 -63.75 -15.11 -13.03
N ARG A 665 -64.46 -15.18 -11.91
CA ARG A 665 -65.79 -15.79 -11.84
C ARG A 665 -66.82 -15.02 -12.66
N SER A 666 -66.76 -13.69 -12.69
CA SER A 666 -67.66 -12.88 -13.54
C SER A 666 -67.39 -13.04 -15.04
N LEU A 667 -66.19 -13.48 -15.42
CA LEU A 667 -65.84 -13.91 -16.78
C LEU A 667 -66.29 -15.36 -17.09
N GLY A 668 -66.90 -16.06 -16.12
CA GLY A 668 -67.39 -17.42 -16.28
C GLY A 668 -66.29 -18.49 -16.24
N VAL A 669 -65.10 -18.15 -15.73
CA VAL A 669 -63.95 -19.07 -15.59
C VAL A 669 -64.04 -19.79 -14.25
N PRO A 670 -64.18 -21.13 -14.21
CA PRO A 670 -64.18 -21.87 -12.96
C PRO A 670 -62.81 -21.87 -12.29
N ILE A 671 -62.81 -21.86 -10.95
CA ILE A 671 -61.60 -21.75 -10.15
C ILE A 671 -61.49 -22.97 -9.23
N ALA A 672 -60.32 -23.63 -9.28
CA ALA A 672 -59.99 -24.74 -8.41
C ALA A 672 -58.89 -24.37 -7.42
N ILE A 673 -59.03 -24.82 -6.17
CA ILE A 673 -57.94 -24.79 -5.19
C ILE A 673 -57.18 -26.11 -5.30
N ASP A 674 -55.88 -25.99 -5.55
CA ASP A 674 -54.93 -27.08 -5.66
C ASP A 674 -54.13 -27.29 -4.37
N ASP A 675 -53.57 -28.49 -4.22
CA ASP A 675 -52.78 -28.94 -3.06
C ASP A 675 -53.49 -28.77 -1.71
N PHE A 676 -54.82 -28.93 -1.65
CA PHE A 676 -55.57 -28.65 -0.43
C PHE A 676 -55.21 -29.62 0.70
N GLY A 677 -54.78 -29.07 1.84
CA GLY A 677 -54.47 -29.82 3.06
C GLY A 677 -52.97 -29.99 3.34
N THR A 678 -52.09 -29.59 2.42
CA THR A 678 -50.64 -29.60 2.65
C THR A 678 -50.10 -28.30 3.28
N GLY A 679 -50.96 -27.28 3.45
CA GLY A 679 -50.63 -25.95 4.00
C GLY A 679 -51.43 -25.54 5.25
N TYR A 680 -51.22 -24.29 5.69
CA TYR A 680 -51.92 -23.66 6.82
C TYR A 680 -53.19 -22.91 6.37
N SER A 681 -54.19 -23.62 5.85
CA SER A 681 -55.48 -23.00 5.57
C SER A 681 -56.26 -22.74 6.85
N SER A 682 -56.53 -21.46 7.12
CA SER A 682 -57.66 -21.13 7.99
C SER A 682 -58.94 -21.44 7.22
N LEU A 683 -59.71 -22.42 7.70
CA LEU A 683 -61.06 -22.74 7.22
C LEU A 683 -61.93 -21.49 7.00
N ALA A 684 -61.68 -20.43 7.77
CA ALA A 684 -62.35 -19.14 7.64
C ALA A 684 -62.16 -18.49 6.26
N TYR A 685 -61.02 -18.67 5.59
CA TYR A 685 -60.78 -18.11 4.26
C TYR A 685 -61.48 -18.89 3.16
N LEU A 686 -61.59 -20.22 3.30
CA LEU A 686 -62.23 -21.06 2.29
C LEU A 686 -63.70 -20.67 2.08
N VAL A 687 -64.39 -20.25 3.14
CA VAL A 687 -65.81 -19.85 3.10
C VAL A 687 -66.03 -18.56 2.31
N THR A 688 -65.05 -17.65 2.25
CA THR A 688 -65.19 -16.35 1.58
C THR A 688 -64.66 -16.34 0.14
N LEU A 689 -63.96 -17.40 -0.28
CA LEU A 689 -63.33 -17.45 -1.59
C LEU A 689 -64.34 -17.88 -2.68
N PRO A 690 -64.42 -17.15 -3.81
CA PRO A 690 -65.32 -17.48 -4.91
C PRO A 690 -64.73 -18.60 -5.79
N VAL A 691 -64.51 -19.78 -5.21
CA VAL A 691 -64.01 -20.98 -5.89
C VAL A 691 -65.13 -21.99 -6.18
N ASP A 692 -64.89 -22.92 -7.09
CA ASP A 692 -65.88 -23.91 -7.54
C ASP A 692 -65.41 -25.36 -7.30
N VAL A 693 -64.10 -25.57 -7.15
CA VAL A 693 -63.49 -26.90 -7.10
C VAL A 693 -62.41 -26.95 -6.02
N LEU A 694 -62.33 -28.07 -5.30
CA LEU A 694 -61.28 -28.38 -4.34
C LEU A 694 -60.56 -29.66 -4.81
N LYS A 695 -59.24 -29.57 -4.99
CA LYS A 695 -58.38 -30.69 -5.38
C LYS A 695 -57.68 -31.28 -4.15
N ILE A 696 -57.79 -32.60 -3.98
CA ILE A 696 -57.13 -33.35 -2.91
C ILE A 696 -55.76 -33.77 -3.42
N ASP A 697 -54.72 -33.33 -2.72
CA ASP A 697 -53.33 -33.61 -3.08
C ASP A 697 -53.04 -35.13 -3.11
N ARG A 698 -52.18 -35.52 -4.04
CA ARG A 698 -51.71 -36.89 -4.25
C ARG A 698 -51.11 -37.50 -2.98
N SER A 699 -50.44 -36.72 -2.12
CA SER A 699 -49.81 -37.26 -0.91
C SER A 699 -50.81 -37.87 0.07
N PHE A 700 -52.07 -37.42 0.04
CA PHE A 700 -53.16 -38.03 0.82
C PHE A 700 -53.72 -39.26 0.14
N VAL A 701 -53.99 -39.17 -1.18
CA VAL A 701 -54.62 -40.24 -1.96
C VAL A 701 -53.77 -41.51 -1.95
N MET A 702 -52.45 -41.41 -2.16
CA MET A 702 -51.56 -42.59 -2.17
C MET A 702 -51.54 -43.39 -0.86
N LYS A 703 -51.93 -42.78 0.27
CA LYS A 703 -51.90 -43.43 1.59
C LYS A 703 -53.26 -43.96 2.03
N MET A 704 -54.35 -43.56 1.35
CA MET A 704 -55.72 -43.79 1.82
C MET A 704 -56.14 -45.26 1.90
N ALA A 705 -55.59 -46.10 1.00
CA ALA A 705 -55.93 -47.52 0.95
C ALA A 705 -55.36 -48.31 2.14
N HIS A 706 -54.27 -47.83 2.75
CA HIS A 706 -53.51 -48.57 3.76
C HIS A 706 -53.47 -47.88 5.14
N ASP A 707 -53.99 -46.66 5.24
CA ASP A 707 -54.01 -45.88 6.48
C ASP A 707 -55.41 -45.28 6.75
N ALA A 708 -56.04 -45.77 7.82
CA ALA A 708 -57.38 -45.34 8.23
C ALA A 708 -57.43 -43.84 8.61
N GLY A 709 -56.32 -43.27 9.08
CA GLY A 709 -56.22 -41.85 9.38
C GLY A 709 -56.32 -40.99 8.13
N TYR A 710 -55.59 -41.36 7.07
CA TYR A 710 -55.67 -40.68 5.77
C TYR A 710 -57.04 -40.86 5.11
N MET A 711 -57.65 -42.04 5.24
CA MET A 711 -59.03 -42.26 4.77
C MET A 711 -60.03 -41.34 5.50
N GLY A 712 -59.91 -41.19 6.81
CA GLY A 712 -60.74 -40.28 7.61
C GLY A 712 -60.54 -38.80 7.23
N LEU A 713 -59.29 -38.40 6.96
CA LEU A 713 -58.95 -37.06 6.51
C LEU A 713 -59.58 -36.74 5.13
N ILE A 714 -59.43 -37.64 4.15
CA ILE A 714 -60.04 -37.46 2.82
C ILE A 714 -61.56 -37.39 2.93
N SER A 715 -62.18 -38.28 3.72
CA SER A 715 -63.64 -38.24 3.96
C SER A 715 -64.09 -36.90 4.56
N THR A 716 -63.26 -36.30 5.42
CA THR A 716 -63.54 -34.99 6.02
C THR A 716 -63.42 -33.88 4.98
N ILE A 717 -62.37 -33.90 4.15
CA ILE A 717 -62.18 -32.92 3.07
C ILE A 717 -63.32 -32.98 2.07
N VAL A 718 -63.73 -34.18 1.64
CA VAL A 718 -64.86 -34.36 0.73
C VAL A 718 -66.15 -33.80 1.33
N SER A 719 -66.42 -34.11 2.60
CA SER A 719 -67.62 -33.61 3.30
C SER A 719 -67.59 -32.09 3.45
N LEU A 720 -66.43 -31.49 3.73
CA LEU A 720 -66.24 -30.05 3.81
C LEU A 720 -66.52 -29.37 2.47
N ALA A 721 -65.95 -29.90 1.37
CA ALA A 721 -66.17 -29.38 0.03
C ALA A 721 -67.66 -29.39 -0.34
N HIS A 722 -68.35 -30.50 -0.08
CA HIS A 722 -69.80 -30.60 -0.34
C HIS A 722 -70.63 -29.64 0.50
N ASN A 723 -70.26 -29.39 1.76
CA ASN A 723 -70.93 -28.40 2.62
C ASN A 723 -70.74 -26.95 2.13
N LEU A 724 -69.74 -26.71 1.30
CA LEU A 724 -69.45 -25.41 0.68
C LEU A 724 -69.90 -25.35 -0.79
N ASP A 725 -70.68 -26.33 -1.25
CA ASP A 725 -71.12 -26.50 -2.64
C ASP A 725 -69.96 -26.56 -3.67
N LEU A 726 -68.79 -27.05 -3.23
CA LEU A 726 -67.61 -27.26 -4.08
C LEU A 726 -67.57 -28.68 -4.63
N LYS A 727 -67.09 -28.83 -5.87
CA LYS A 727 -66.77 -30.14 -6.45
C LYS A 727 -65.41 -30.62 -5.96
N VAL A 728 -65.22 -31.92 -5.85
CA VAL A 728 -63.96 -32.53 -5.43
C VAL A 728 -63.27 -33.22 -6.60
N VAL A 729 -61.98 -32.95 -6.76
CA VAL A 729 -61.08 -33.68 -7.66
C VAL A 729 -60.02 -34.36 -6.82
N ALA A 730 -59.80 -35.66 -7.00
CA ALA A 730 -58.72 -36.37 -6.33
C ALA A 730 -57.53 -36.57 -7.26
N GLU A 731 -56.34 -36.19 -6.80
CA GLU A 731 -55.11 -36.30 -7.58
C GLU A 731 -54.29 -37.54 -7.28
N GLY A 732 -53.47 -37.97 -8.24
CA GLY A 732 -52.49 -39.03 -8.02
C GLY A 732 -53.08 -40.43 -7.80
N ILE A 733 -54.24 -40.72 -8.40
CA ILE A 733 -54.83 -42.06 -8.37
C ILE A 733 -53.97 -43.01 -9.22
N GLU A 734 -53.40 -44.03 -8.59
CA GLU A 734 -52.51 -45.01 -9.22
C GLU A 734 -53.10 -46.42 -9.24
N THR A 735 -54.01 -46.73 -8.32
CA THR A 735 -54.61 -48.06 -8.17
C THR A 735 -56.13 -48.05 -8.32
N GLU A 736 -56.70 -49.18 -8.77
CA GLU A 736 -58.16 -49.33 -8.79
C GLU A 736 -58.80 -49.25 -7.40
N GLU A 737 -58.06 -49.63 -6.36
CA GLU A 737 -58.55 -49.60 -4.98
C GLU A 737 -58.79 -48.16 -4.50
N GLU A 738 -57.82 -47.27 -4.72
CA GLU A 738 -57.96 -45.83 -4.47
C GLU A 738 -59.17 -45.25 -5.23
N ALA A 739 -59.32 -45.61 -6.51
CA ALA A 739 -60.44 -45.16 -7.34
C ALA A 739 -61.79 -45.64 -6.78
N LYS A 740 -61.88 -46.89 -6.32
CA LYS A 740 -63.10 -47.44 -5.70
C LYS A 740 -63.43 -46.73 -4.39
N LEU A 741 -62.45 -46.48 -3.54
CA LEU A 741 -62.64 -45.77 -2.27
C LEU A 741 -63.10 -44.31 -2.50
N LEU A 742 -62.47 -43.59 -3.41
CA LEU A 742 -62.86 -42.22 -3.76
C LEU A 742 -64.28 -42.16 -4.34
N LYS A 743 -64.67 -43.15 -5.15
CA LYS A 743 -66.04 -43.28 -5.65
C LYS A 743 -67.06 -43.52 -4.54
N LEU A 744 -66.72 -44.33 -3.53
CA LEU A 744 -67.57 -44.54 -2.34
C LEU A 744 -67.71 -43.28 -1.51
N LEU A 745 -66.66 -42.47 -1.42
CA LEU A 745 -66.67 -41.15 -0.79
C LEU A 745 -67.43 -40.09 -1.62
N ARG A 746 -67.93 -40.44 -2.80
CA ARG A 746 -68.66 -39.53 -3.72
C ARG A 746 -67.79 -38.38 -4.25
N CYS A 747 -66.49 -38.60 -4.40
CA CYS A 747 -65.63 -37.68 -5.14
C CYS A 747 -66.09 -37.61 -6.62
N GLU A 748 -66.22 -36.41 -7.17
CA GLU A 748 -66.77 -36.19 -8.52
C GLU A 748 -65.79 -36.58 -9.63
N GLN A 749 -64.53 -36.17 -9.49
CA GLN A 749 -63.51 -36.36 -10.53
C GLN A 749 -62.21 -36.93 -9.96
N GLY A 750 -61.47 -37.65 -10.79
CA GLY A 750 -60.18 -38.22 -10.43
C GLY A 750 -59.16 -38.05 -11.55
N GLN A 751 -57.91 -37.85 -11.15
CA GLN A 751 -56.76 -37.73 -12.04
C GLN A 751 -55.59 -38.55 -11.48
N GLY A 752 -54.83 -39.19 -12.36
CA GLY A 752 -53.68 -39.98 -11.95
C GLY A 752 -53.21 -40.98 -12.99
N TYR A 753 -52.12 -41.67 -12.68
CA TYR A 753 -51.46 -42.61 -13.61
C TYR A 753 -52.25 -43.88 -13.87
N LEU A 754 -53.26 -44.19 -13.05
CA LEU A 754 -54.23 -45.25 -13.35
C LEU A 754 -54.92 -44.99 -14.70
N TYR A 755 -55.22 -43.72 -15.01
CA TYR A 755 -55.95 -43.34 -16.23
C TYR A 755 -55.00 -42.98 -17.37
N SER A 756 -54.10 -42.02 -17.11
CA SER A 756 -53.06 -41.64 -18.07
C SER A 756 -52.00 -40.80 -17.38
N ARG A 757 -50.76 -40.94 -17.85
CA ARG A 757 -49.73 -39.94 -17.61
C ARG A 757 -50.06 -38.66 -18.40
N PRO A 758 -49.44 -37.51 -18.07
CA PRO A 758 -49.48 -36.34 -18.94
C PRO A 758 -48.92 -36.70 -20.31
N ILE A 759 -49.68 -36.39 -21.37
CA ILE A 759 -49.34 -36.73 -22.76
C ILE A 759 -49.30 -35.47 -23.65
N PRO A 760 -48.53 -35.45 -24.74
CA PRO A 760 -48.52 -34.35 -25.70
C PRO A 760 -49.91 -34.07 -26.31
N ALA A 761 -50.10 -32.86 -26.83
CA ALA A 761 -51.37 -32.42 -27.44
C ALA A 761 -51.89 -33.36 -28.55
N ALA A 762 -50.99 -33.89 -29.39
CA ALA A 762 -51.35 -34.80 -30.47
C ALA A 762 -51.90 -36.14 -29.95
N ASP A 763 -51.28 -36.70 -28.91
CA ASP A 763 -51.72 -37.95 -28.29
C ASP A 763 -53.03 -37.73 -27.52
N PHE A 764 -53.20 -36.56 -26.91
CA PHE A 764 -54.46 -36.19 -26.26
C PHE A 764 -55.60 -36.06 -27.28
N ALA A 765 -55.36 -35.49 -28.47
CA ALA A 765 -56.34 -35.45 -29.55
C ALA A 765 -56.79 -36.86 -29.99
N ALA A 766 -55.86 -37.82 -30.04
CA ALA A 766 -56.18 -39.21 -30.33
C ALA A 766 -57.06 -39.82 -29.22
N LEU A 767 -56.85 -39.45 -27.95
CA LEU A 767 -57.72 -39.86 -26.84
C LEU A 767 -59.13 -39.27 -26.95
N LEU A 768 -59.27 -38.03 -27.42
CA LEU A 768 -60.57 -37.38 -27.66
C LEU A 768 -61.39 -38.02 -28.80
N SER A 769 -60.72 -38.75 -29.70
CA SER A 769 -61.38 -39.42 -30.83
C SER A 769 -61.98 -40.79 -30.48
N ARG A 770 -61.72 -41.29 -29.27
CA ARG A 770 -62.26 -42.57 -28.74
C ARG A 770 -63.53 -42.32 -27.95
#